data_AF-A0A923D2X7-F1
#
_entry.id   AF-A0A923D2X7-F1
#
_cell.length_a   1.000
_cell.length_b   1.000
_cell.length_c   1.000
_cell.angle_alpha   90.00
_cell.angle_beta   90.00
_cell.angle_gamma   90.00
#
_symmetry.space_group_name_H-M   'P 1'
#
loop_
_entity.id
_entity.type
_entity.pdbx_description
1 polymer ?
#
loop_
_entity_poly.entity_id
_entity_poly.type
_entity_poly.pdbx_seq_one_letter_code
_entity_poly.pdbx_strand_id
1 'polypeptide(L)'
;MLAKENQYRSWVEVDLDHFTRNWDEMKRLVGPDVRIMQVVKADAYGHGAIEIANVAMKNGAACLGVANADEGVQLRVGGIDAPIVILSPSPDSEINPIIKYNLIPSVSDIGFARELQKRFKKADLRAPIHIEVDTGMGRGGTIHYEAFDMIKEIISFPNIIVEGIFSHLAASEVMIEYNQRQWHLFKELLDRLASHRIDIPVRHMSNSGAMLNYPQFYLDMVRPGIMSYGIYPSAETQDKARLSPVMSFKSRIVLIKEFPEGYSIGYNRTYITYKPTRIATIPVGYGDGYGVILSNQGEMLIRGKRAPVVGRVSMDMCTVDVSNIPDCEVGDEVVLMGRQGDEAITANEIADRIKTISYEVLCDLGKRSPRVFLQKGKTDSVAPRLRRIFIPDEEKSIARIDNIIRHCFHTRARNEELGDAIYYEMFETLFGKEDRQLELRTNFRYDIHVAEFTEEEVRADRLAGKEFRVTTLIAYTKTLNHPIFMIGCAANNEQLASFFDDKRCEYRWLLGQRDDVITEKDFRVSRVLIDDEEVPIIRTEATARGYEVWCGSEDLKKKVNRQARISIEIVTRKSKRNNLFSVYLVYPTRGLDITFNYHDARIKNVRDVSFFAGRHSDPEVVREKGKSIRLRMSEDEWIFPTSGVTFIWDQ
;
A
#
# COMPACT_ATOMS: atom_id res chain seq x y z
N MET A 1 24.31 25.08 8.13
CA MET A 1 24.63 23.98 9.07
C MET A 1 24.05 22.64 8.57
N LEU A 2 24.30 22.30 7.29
CA LEU A 2 23.81 21.07 6.60
C LEU A 2 24.94 20.05 6.37
N ALA A 3 26.15 20.33 6.87
CA ALA A 3 27.38 19.69 6.44
C ALA A 3 27.80 18.44 7.24
N LYS A 4 27.09 18.07 8.32
CA LYS A 4 27.59 17.03 9.25
C LYS A 4 26.93 15.64 9.18
N GLU A 5 25.83 15.42 8.44
CA GLU A 5 25.12 14.13 8.49
C GLU A 5 24.66 13.50 7.16
N ASN A 6 25.08 13.97 5.98
CA ASN A 6 24.57 13.39 4.72
C ASN A 6 25.47 12.29 4.13
N GLN A 7 25.16 11.03 4.47
CA GLN A 7 25.80 9.77 4.04
C GLN A 7 25.60 9.40 2.54
N TYR A 8 25.04 10.27 1.70
CA TYR A 8 24.65 9.93 0.32
C TYR A 8 25.67 10.40 -0.72
N ARG A 9 25.88 9.57 -1.76
CA ARG A 9 26.72 9.91 -2.94
C ARG A 9 26.12 11.08 -3.73
N SER A 10 24.79 11.11 -3.86
CA SER A 10 23.98 12.14 -4.50
C SER A 10 22.61 12.18 -3.83
N TRP A 11 21.93 13.33 -3.87
CA TRP A 11 20.60 13.54 -3.26
C TRP A 11 19.84 14.66 -3.97
N VAL A 12 18.52 14.64 -3.86
CA VAL A 12 17.65 15.71 -4.34
C VAL A 12 17.09 16.43 -3.13
N GLU A 13 17.31 17.75 -3.04
CA GLU A 13 16.66 18.60 -2.04
C GLU A 13 15.35 19.14 -2.61
N VAL A 14 14.29 19.08 -1.80
CA VAL A 14 12.95 19.55 -2.14
C VAL A 14 12.51 20.55 -1.08
N ASP A 15 12.46 21.83 -1.45
CA ASP A 15 12.19 22.93 -0.52
C ASP A 15 10.67 23.19 -0.42
N LEU A 16 10.06 22.77 0.69
CA LEU A 16 8.63 22.89 0.92
C LEU A 16 8.21 24.34 1.23
N ASP A 17 9.14 25.20 1.66
CA ASP A 17 8.86 26.63 1.84
C ASP A 17 8.80 27.33 0.48
N HIS A 18 9.65 26.94 -0.48
CA HIS A 18 9.58 27.38 -1.87
C HIS A 18 8.24 26.96 -2.50
N PHE A 19 7.83 25.70 -2.30
CA PHE A 19 6.54 25.21 -2.78
C PHE A 19 5.37 26.01 -2.16
N THR A 20 5.41 26.27 -0.86
CA THR A 20 4.39 27.09 -0.16
C THR A 20 4.33 28.52 -0.71
N ARG A 21 5.48 29.15 -0.99
CA ARG A 21 5.50 30.48 -1.63
C ARG A 21 4.90 30.48 -3.03
N ASN A 22 5.18 29.45 -3.82
CA ASN A 22 4.55 29.29 -5.14
C ASN A 22 3.04 29.11 -5.01
N TRP A 23 2.60 28.37 -3.98
CA TRP A 23 1.19 28.19 -3.68
C TRP A 23 0.48 29.51 -3.35
N ASP A 24 1.09 30.36 -2.52
CA ASP A 24 0.55 31.68 -2.20
C ASP A 24 0.45 32.58 -3.43
N GLU A 25 1.46 32.51 -4.32
CA GLU A 25 1.42 33.23 -5.60
C GLU A 25 0.31 32.70 -6.51
N MET A 26 0.09 31.38 -6.56
CA MET A 26 -1.01 30.78 -7.32
C MET A 26 -2.37 31.25 -6.80
N LYS A 27 -2.57 31.25 -5.47
CA LYS A 27 -3.79 31.79 -4.84
C LYS A 27 -4.01 33.27 -5.15
N ARG A 28 -2.93 34.07 -5.12
CA ARG A 28 -2.99 35.49 -5.48
C ARG A 28 -3.45 35.69 -6.93
N LEU A 29 -3.02 34.83 -7.86
CA LEU A 29 -3.36 34.92 -9.27
C LEU A 29 -4.80 34.52 -9.58
N VAL A 30 -5.33 33.47 -8.93
CA VAL A 30 -6.68 32.96 -9.23
C VAL A 30 -7.80 33.57 -8.39
N GLY A 31 -7.46 34.14 -7.22
CA GLY A 31 -8.45 34.69 -6.30
C GLY A 31 -9.15 33.61 -5.45
N PRO A 32 -10.04 34.02 -4.54
CA PRO A 32 -10.65 33.13 -3.55
C PRO A 32 -11.72 32.18 -4.13
N ASP A 33 -12.33 32.54 -5.27
CA ASP A 33 -13.49 31.83 -5.82
C ASP A 33 -13.09 30.65 -6.73
N VAL A 34 -11.82 30.53 -7.09
CA VAL A 34 -11.31 29.53 -8.02
C VAL A 34 -10.55 28.45 -7.25
N ARG A 35 -10.97 27.19 -7.41
CA ARG A 35 -10.30 26.04 -6.80
C ARG A 35 -8.97 25.74 -7.48
N ILE A 36 -8.06 25.09 -6.76
CA ILE A 36 -6.77 24.64 -7.31
C ILE A 36 -6.68 23.12 -7.15
N MET A 37 -6.55 22.42 -8.27
CA MET A 37 -6.12 21.01 -8.31
C MET A 37 -4.60 20.96 -8.40
N GLN A 38 -3.93 20.43 -7.39
CA GLN A 38 -2.48 20.24 -7.44
C GLN A 38 -2.15 19.00 -8.28
N VAL A 39 -1.46 19.20 -9.41
CA VAL A 39 -1.04 18.07 -10.27
C VAL A 39 0.24 17.46 -9.73
N VAL A 40 0.16 16.20 -9.27
CA VAL A 40 1.25 15.44 -8.64
C VAL A 40 1.66 14.19 -9.44
N LYS A 41 1.24 14.09 -10.70
CA LYS A 41 1.64 12.99 -11.59
C LYS A 41 3.16 12.85 -11.74
N ALA A 42 3.61 11.66 -12.09
CA ALA A 42 5.01 11.30 -12.25
C ALA A 42 5.85 11.64 -11.00
N ASP A 43 5.40 11.18 -9.83
CA ASP A 43 6.05 11.44 -8.53
C ASP A 43 6.18 12.94 -8.21
N ALA A 44 5.10 13.71 -8.43
CA ALA A 44 5.10 15.17 -8.39
C ALA A 44 6.22 15.77 -9.24
N TYR A 45 6.33 15.34 -10.51
CA TYR A 45 7.38 15.77 -11.43
C TYR A 45 8.77 15.46 -10.86
N GLY A 46 8.87 14.33 -10.14
CA GLY A 46 10.07 13.86 -9.47
C GLY A 46 10.42 14.52 -8.14
N HIS A 47 9.53 15.35 -7.58
CA HIS A 47 9.73 16.03 -6.28
C HIS A 47 9.31 15.16 -5.08
N GLY A 48 8.60 14.05 -5.28
CA GLY A 48 8.04 13.24 -4.19
C GLY A 48 6.54 13.52 -4.02
N ALA A 49 5.70 12.62 -4.54
CA ALA A 49 4.26 12.86 -4.63
C ALA A 49 3.56 12.99 -3.28
N ILE A 50 3.94 12.18 -2.28
CA ILE A 50 3.26 12.12 -0.98
C ILE A 50 3.49 13.42 -0.19
N GLU A 51 4.73 13.87 -0.07
CA GLU A 51 5.09 15.08 0.67
C GLU A 51 4.52 16.33 -0.01
N ILE A 52 4.62 16.43 -1.35
CA ILE A 52 4.00 17.54 -2.10
C ILE A 52 2.48 17.52 -1.94
N ALA A 53 1.83 16.36 -2.04
CA ALA A 53 0.40 16.24 -1.83
C ALA A 53 -0.02 16.72 -0.43
N ASN A 54 0.67 16.28 0.63
CA ASN A 54 0.40 16.70 2.00
C ASN A 54 0.52 18.22 2.17
N VAL A 55 1.58 18.83 1.63
CA VAL A 55 1.77 20.29 1.73
C VAL A 55 0.72 21.03 0.91
N ALA A 56 0.38 20.55 -0.30
CA ALA A 56 -0.67 21.15 -1.12
C ALA A 56 -2.04 21.10 -0.43
N MET A 57 -2.41 19.94 0.14
CA MET A 57 -3.66 19.78 0.89
C MET A 57 -3.71 20.68 2.12
N LYS A 58 -2.62 20.77 2.89
CA LYS A 58 -2.51 21.68 4.05
C LYS A 58 -2.68 23.14 3.64
N ASN A 59 -2.22 23.51 2.45
CA ASN A 59 -2.38 24.85 1.90
C ASN A 59 -3.72 25.06 1.18
N GLY A 60 -4.62 24.08 1.16
CA GLY A 60 -5.99 24.22 0.66
C GLY A 60 -6.18 23.83 -0.80
N ALA A 61 -5.41 22.87 -1.33
CA ALA A 61 -5.74 22.22 -2.59
C ALA A 61 -7.14 21.58 -2.51
N ALA A 62 -7.94 21.73 -3.57
CA ALA A 62 -9.28 21.15 -3.62
C ALA A 62 -9.24 19.64 -3.91
N CYS A 63 -8.28 19.22 -4.73
CA CYS A 63 -8.03 17.84 -5.09
C CYS A 63 -6.62 17.68 -5.67
N LEU A 64 -6.23 16.43 -5.94
CA LEU A 64 -4.96 16.08 -6.55
C LEU A 64 -5.17 15.50 -7.95
N GLY A 65 -4.27 15.81 -8.88
CA GLY A 65 -4.29 15.26 -10.25
C GLY A 65 -3.13 14.29 -10.49
N VAL A 66 -3.44 13.04 -10.86
CA VAL A 66 -2.48 11.98 -11.19
C VAL A 66 -2.62 11.51 -12.64
N ALA A 67 -1.65 10.77 -13.17
CA ALA A 67 -1.71 10.29 -14.56
C ALA A 67 -2.55 9.02 -14.71
N ASN A 68 -2.53 8.11 -13.74
CA ASN A 68 -3.15 6.77 -13.80
C ASN A 68 -3.59 6.31 -12.41
N ALA A 69 -4.28 5.16 -12.34
CA ALA A 69 -4.73 4.60 -11.07
C ALA A 69 -3.57 4.30 -10.12
N ASP A 70 -2.46 3.74 -10.61
CA ASP A 70 -1.27 3.36 -9.83
C ASP A 70 -0.72 4.50 -8.96
N GLU A 71 -0.58 5.69 -9.54
CA GLU A 71 -0.18 6.89 -8.81
C GLU A 71 -1.23 7.33 -7.77
N GLY A 72 -2.52 7.15 -8.07
CA GLY A 72 -3.60 7.40 -7.11
C GLY A 72 -3.58 6.43 -5.93
N VAL A 73 -3.35 5.14 -6.20
CA VAL A 73 -3.16 4.10 -5.18
C VAL A 73 -1.96 4.45 -4.29
N GLN A 74 -0.86 4.93 -4.88
CA GLN A 74 0.32 5.37 -4.11
C GLN A 74 -0.02 6.45 -3.07
N LEU A 75 -0.80 7.45 -3.47
CA LEU A 75 -1.21 8.51 -2.56
C LEU A 75 -2.13 7.97 -1.46
N ARG A 76 -3.08 7.09 -1.80
CA ARG A 76 -4.02 6.49 -0.85
C ARG A 76 -3.30 5.64 0.20
N VAL A 77 -2.43 4.74 -0.22
CA VAL A 77 -1.58 3.93 0.68
C VAL A 77 -0.64 4.83 1.49
N GLY A 78 -0.23 5.97 0.93
CA GLY A 78 0.50 7.03 1.63
C GLY A 78 -0.30 7.85 2.64
N GLY A 79 -1.58 7.50 2.89
CA GLY A 79 -2.45 8.17 3.87
C GLY A 79 -3.15 9.43 3.36
N ILE A 80 -3.19 9.65 2.04
CA ILE A 80 -3.92 10.79 1.46
C ILE A 80 -5.38 10.41 1.25
N ASP A 81 -6.28 11.10 1.96
CA ASP A 81 -7.74 10.91 1.86
C ASP A 81 -8.44 11.91 0.91
N ALA A 82 -7.71 12.90 0.40
CA ALA A 82 -8.24 13.95 -0.48
C ALA A 82 -8.83 13.40 -1.80
N PRO A 83 -9.71 14.12 -2.51
CA PRO A 83 -10.13 13.69 -3.84
C PRO A 83 -8.94 13.59 -4.81
N ILE A 84 -8.84 12.48 -5.55
CA ILE A 84 -7.76 12.22 -6.51
C ILE A 84 -8.39 11.98 -7.88
N VAL A 85 -8.09 12.85 -8.83
CA VAL A 85 -8.56 12.77 -10.22
C VAL A 85 -7.47 12.17 -11.11
N ILE A 86 -7.80 11.09 -11.80
CA ILE A 86 -6.96 10.51 -12.85
C ILE A 86 -7.18 11.33 -14.11
N LEU A 87 -6.14 12.01 -14.60
CA LEU A 87 -6.23 12.98 -15.69
C LEU A 87 -6.11 12.36 -17.09
N SER A 88 -5.71 11.10 -17.20
CA SER A 88 -5.61 10.39 -18.48
C SER A 88 -6.76 9.39 -18.64
N PRO A 89 -7.11 9.00 -19.89
CA PRO A 89 -8.00 7.87 -20.10
C PRO A 89 -7.44 6.61 -19.44
N SER A 90 -8.27 5.92 -18.65
CA SER A 90 -7.91 4.67 -17.99
C SER A 90 -8.33 3.46 -18.84
N PRO A 91 -7.52 2.39 -18.91
CA PRO A 91 -7.97 1.11 -19.43
C PRO A 91 -8.94 0.42 -18.46
N ASP A 92 -9.75 -0.53 -18.96
CA ASP A 92 -10.70 -1.30 -18.14
C ASP A 92 -10.05 -2.01 -16.93
N SER A 93 -8.77 -2.39 -17.05
CA SER A 93 -8.01 -3.02 -15.96
C SER A 93 -7.84 -2.11 -14.74
N GLU A 94 -7.89 -0.79 -14.92
CA GLU A 94 -7.79 0.18 -13.82
C GLU A 94 -9.11 0.41 -13.09
N ILE A 95 -10.25 -0.10 -13.57
CA ILE A 95 -11.56 0.16 -12.94
C ILE A 95 -11.63 -0.44 -11.52
N ASN A 96 -11.08 -1.64 -11.32
CA ASN A 96 -11.06 -2.27 -10.00
C ASN A 96 -10.27 -1.43 -8.96
N PRO A 97 -9.01 -1.01 -9.23
CA PRO A 97 -8.32 -0.12 -8.31
C PRO A 97 -8.99 1.25 -8.16
N ILE A 98 -9.60 1.81 -9.22
CA ILE A 98 -10.40 3.04 -9.12
C ILE A 98 -11.49 2.90 -8.05
N ILE A 99 -12.25 1.80 -8.07
CA ILE A 99 -13.30 1.51 -7.10
C ILE A 99 -12.70 1.29 -5.70
N LYS A 100 -11.71 0.39 -5.60
CA LYS A 100 -11.12 -0.01 -4.31
C LYS A 100 -10.55 1.19 -3.55
N TYR A 101 -9.87 2.08 -4.25
CA TYR A 101 -9.14 3.20 -3.66
C TYR A 101 -9.87 4.54 -3.78
N ASN A 102 -11.16 4.53 -4.16
CA ASN A 102 -11.99 5.73 -4.27
C ASN A 102 -11.30 6.86 -5.08
N LEU A 103 -10.91 6.53 -6.32
CA LEU A 103 -10.31 7.45 -7.28
C LEU A 103 -11.39 8.00 -8.23
N ILE A 104 -11.16 9.17 -8.81
CA ILE A 104 -12.09 9.85 -9.72
C ILE A 104 -11.55 9.71 -11.15
N PRO A 105 -12.12 8.82 -11.99
CA PRO A 105 -11.60 8.61 -13.34
C PRO A 105 -12.02 9.73 -14.29
N SER A 106 -11.17 10.00 -15.28
CA SER A 106 -11.56 10.77 -16.46
C SER A 106 -12.22 9.86 -17.51
N VAL A 107 -13.32 10.32 -18.09
CA VAL A 107 -14.07 9.63 -19.14
C VAL A 107 -13.90 10.36 -20.46
N SER A 108 -13.35 9.66 -21.44
CA SER A 108 -13.09 10.18 -22.79
C SER A 108 -13.99 9.57 -23.87
N ASP A 109 -14.65 8.46 -23.59
CA ASP A 109 -15.52 7.77 -24.53
C ASP A 109 -16.68 7.07 -23.82
N ILE A 110 -17.73 6.78 -24.59
CA ILE A 110 -18.95 6.17 -24.06
C ILE A 110 -18.78 4.69 -23.70
N GLY A 111 -17.84 3.98 -24.33
CA GLY A 111 -17.56 2.58 -24.06
C GLY A 111 -17.05 2.40 -22.63
N PHE A 112 -16.03 3.16 -22.26
CA PHE A 112 -15.49 3.18 -20.90
C PHE A 112 -16.53 3.61 -19.87
N ALA A 113 -17.35 4.62 -20.17
CA ALA A 113 -18.43 5.06 -19.28
C ALA A 113 -19.45 3.95 -18.98
N ARG A 114 -19.82 3.14 -19.99
CA ARG A 114 -20.73 2.00 -19.84
C ARG A 114 -20.11 0.89 -18.98
N GLU A 115 -18.82 0.61 -19.14
CA GLU A 115 -18.14 -0.38 -18.29
C GLU A 115 -18.01 0.13 -16.85
N LEU A 116 -17.70 1.42 -16.62
CA LEU A 116 -17.75 2.03 -15.28
C LEU A 116 -19.13 1.89 -14.64
N GLN A 117 -20.20 2.24 -15.35
CA GLN A 117 -21.58 2.10 -14.85
C GLN A 117 -21.88 0.66 -14.42
N LYS A 118 -21.48 -0.33 -15.23
CA LYS A 118 -21.65 -1.75 -14.91
C LYS A 118 -20.86 -2.17 -13.67
N ARG A 119 -19.61 -1.71 -13.53
CA ARG A 119 -18.72 -2.04 -12.42
C ARG A 119 -19.15 -1.36 -11.12
N PHE A 120 -19.53 -0.09 -11.18
CA PHE A 120 -20.09 0.65 -10.04
C PHE A 120 -21.41 0.02 -9.57
N LYS A 121 -22.30 -0.36 -10.50
CA LYS A 121 -23.52 -1.10 -10.15
C LYS A 121 -23.22 -2.42 -9.44
N LYS A 122 -22.23 -3.20 -9.92
CA LYS A 122 -21.84 -4.47 -9.30
C LYS A 122 -21.25 -4.27 -7.89
N ALA A 123 -20.57 -3.15 -7.67
CA ALA A 123 -19.98 -2.79 -6.37
C ALA A 123 -20.96 -2.06 -5.44
N ASP A 124 -22.24 -1.89 -5.83
CA ASP A 124 -23.22 -1.05 -5.13
C ASP A 124 -22.71 0.36 -4.80
N LEU A 125 -21.92 0.92 -5.72
CA LEU A 125 -21.27 2.22 -5.58
C LEU A 125 -21.94 3.24 -6.50
N ARG A 126 -22.04 4.48 -6.04
CA ARG A 126 -22.32 5.65 -6.89
C ARG A 126 -21.16 6.63 -6.74
N ALA A 127 -20.38 6.83 -7.81
CA ALA A 127 -19.09 7.52 -7.73
C ALA A 127 -18.95 8.66 -8.75
N PRO A 128 -18.15 9.70 -8.43
CA PRO A 128 -17.88 10.81 -9.32
C PRO A 128 -16.95 10.44 -10.49
N ILE A 129 -17.14 11.14 -11.60
CA ILE A 129 -16.24 11.13 -12.76
C ILE A 129 -15.99 12.55 -13.26
N HIS A 130 -14.91 12.73 -14.01
CA HIS A 130 -14.68 13.93 -14.81
C HIS A 130 -14.74 13.59 -16.31
N ILE A 131 -15.41 14.42 -17.11
CA ILE A 131 -15.49 14.21 -18.57
C ILE A 131 -14.40 15.03 -19.25
N GLU A 132 -13.50 14.36 -19.97
CA GLU A 132 -12.47 15.03 -20.78
C GLU A 132 -13.04 15.33 -22.18
N VAL A 133 -12.86 16.55 -22.65
CA VAL A 133 -13.30 17.02 -23.97
C VAL A 133 -12.10 17.49 -24.77
N ASP A 134 -11.91 16.91 -25.95
CA ASP A 134 -10.88 17.34 -26.89
C ASP A 134 -11.37 18.53 -27.72
N THR A 135 -10.74 19.68 -27.48
CA THR A 135 -10.98 20.94 -28.18
C THR A 135 -9.86 21.29 -29.16
N GLY A 136 -8.86 20.42 -29.32
CA GLY A 136 -7.69 20.66 -30.16
C GLY A 136 -6.36 20.15 -29.61
N MET A 137 -6.34 19.42 -28.49
CA MET A 137 -5.12 18.78 -28.00
C MET A 137 -4.76 17.54 -28.84
N GLY A 138 -5.77 16.81 -29.33
CA GLY A 138 -5.60 15.62 -30.16
C GLY A 138 -5.03 14.41 -29.40
N ARG A 139 -5.28 14.32 -28.08
CA ARG A 139 -4.65 13.31 -27.20
C ARG A 139 -5.64 12.40 -26.48
N GLY A 140 -6.63 13.00 -25.84
CA GLY A 140 -7.62 12.33 -24.99
C GLY A 140 -8.89 13.19 -24.93
N GLY A 141 -9.96 12.62 -24.41
CA GLY A 141 -11.28 13.22 -24.39
C GLY A 141 -12.14 12.90 -25.60
N THR A 142 -13.45 13.03 -25.39
CA THR A 142 -14.43 12.98 -26.48
C THR A 142 -14.28 14.23 -27.33
N ILE A 143 -14.44 14.11 -28.65
CA ILE A 143 -14.30 15.27 -29.52
C ILE A 143 -15.45 16.25 -29.23
N HIS A 144 -15.15 17.54 -29.11
CA HIS A 144 -16.10 18.58 -28.68
C HIS A 144 -17.49 18.56 -29.36
N TYR A 145 -17.59 18.19 -30.64
CA TYR A 145 -18.88 18.13 -31.35
C TYR A 145 -19.71 16.87 -31.03
N GLU A 146 -19.10 15.79 -30.52
CA GLU A 146 -19.79 14.57 -30.03
C GLU A 146 -20.07 14.64 -28.52
N ALA A 147 -19.32 15.48 -27.80
CA ALA A 147 -19.33 15.54 -26.35
C ALA A 147 -20.73 15.74 -25.75
N PHE A 148 -21.56 16.59 -26.37
CA PHE A 148 -22.90 16.87 -25.86
C PHE A 148 -23.78 15.62 -25.79
N ASP A 149 -23.79 14.80 -26.85
CA ASP A 149 -24.63 13.60 -26.90
C ASP A 149 -24.10 12.52 -25.98
N MET A 150 -22.77 12.38 -25.87
CA MET A 150 -22.12 11.49 -24.90
C MET A 150 -22.49 11.87 -23.45
N ILE A 151 -22.39 13.16 -23.10
CA ILE A 151 -22.72 13.65 -21.76
C ILE A 151 -24.19 13.38 -21.42
N LYS A 152 -25.10 13.62 -22.37
CA LYS A 152 -26.54 13.32 -22.18
C LYS A 152 -26.79 11.84 -21.89
N GLU A 153 -26.07 10.93 -22.55
CA GLU A 153 -26.16 9.51 -22.26
C GLU A 153 -25.62 9.19 -20.86
N ILE A 154 -24.43 9.69 -20.52
CA ILE A 154 -23.77 9.40 -19.24
C ILE A 154 -24.60 9.89 -18.04
N ILE A 155 -25.26 11.03 -18.13
CA ILE A 155 -26.11 11.55 -17.03
C ILE A 155 -27.29 10.62 -16.73
N SER A 156 -27.71 9.77 -17.68
CA SER A 156 -28.75 8.76 -17.44
C SER A 156 -28.26 7.55 -16.62
N PHE A 157 -26.94 7.41 -16.39
CA PHE A 157 -26.36 6.29 -15.68
C PHE A 157 -26.48 6.47 -14.15
N PRO A 158 -27.27 5.62 -13.45
CA PRO A 158 -27.63 5.88 -12.05
C PRO A 158 -26.47 5.74 -11.06
N ASN A 159 -25.41 5.02 -11.40
CA ASN A 159 -24.24 4.80 -10.54
C ASN A 159 -23.09 5.77 -10.83
N ILE A 160 -23.26 6.71 -11.76
CA ILE A 160 -22.25 7.72 -12.10
C ILE A 160 -22.74 9.10 -11.65
N ILE A 161 -21.82 9.88 -11.10
CA ILE A 161 -22.02 11.31 -10.81
C ILE A 161 -21.09 12.08 -11.74
N VAL A 162 -21.65 12.86 -12.67
CA VAL A 162 -20.85 13.76 -13.52
C VAL A 162 -20.46 14.97 -12.66
N GLU A 163 -19.33 14.87 -11.97
CA GLU A 163 -18.83 15.91 -11.06
C GLU A 163 -18.11 17.01 -11.83
N GLY A 164 -17.27 16.62 -12.80
CA GLY A 164 -16.42 17.55 -13.52
C GLY A 164 -16.47 17.40 -15.04
N ILE A 165 -16.11 18.48 -15.73
CA ILE A 165 -15.86 18.53 -17.16
C ILE A 165 -14.63 19.38 -17.44
N PHE A 166 -13.76 18.92 -18.34
CA PHE A 166 -12.53 19.64 -18.63
C PHE A 166 -12.02 19.49 -20.05
N SER A 167 -11.18 20.44 -20.43
CA SER A 167 -10.34 20.36 -21.62
C SER A 167 -8.89 20.72 -21.29
N HIS A 168 -7.99 20.64 -22.27
CA HIS A 168 -6.57 20.97 -22.11
C HIS A 168 -6.08 21.82 -23.27
N LEU A 169 -5.45 22.95 -22.97
CA LEU A 169 -4.84 23.80 -23.98
C LEU A 169 -3.54 23.19 -24.51
N ALA A 170 -3.37 23.22 -25.82
CA ALA A 170 -2.23 22.63 -26.51
C ALA A 170 -0.99 23.52 -26.51
N ALA A 171 -1.19 24.85 -26.54
CA ALA A 171 -0.11 25.82 -26.73
C ALA A 171 -0.20 26.98 -25.72
N SER A 172 -0.63 26.69 -24.50
CA SER A 172 -0.91 27.71 -23.46
C SER A 172 0.31 28.50 -22.98
N GLU A 173 1.52 28.05 -23.31
CA GLU A 173 2.78 28.68 -22.89
C GLU A 173 3.07 29.98 -23.66
N VAL A 174 2.40 30.18 -24.79
CA VAL A 174 2.46 31.38 -25.64
C VAL A 174 1.06 31.89 -25.94
N MET A 175 0.93 33.20 -26.20
CA MET A 175 -0.38 33.80 -26.48
C MET A 175 -0.71 33.77 -27.97
N ILE A 176 -1.42 32.72 -28.43
CA ILE A 176 -1.81 32.55 -29.84
C ILE A 176 -3.32 32.36 -30.03
N GLU A 177 -3.80 32.61 -31.26
CA GLU A 177 -5.21 32.48 -31.65
C GLU A 177 -5.77 31.07 -31.45
N TYR A 178 -4.94 30.04 -31.63
CA TYR A 178 -5.36 28.65 -31.45
C TYR A 178 -5.93 28.36 -30.05
N ASN A 179 -5.34 28.94 -29.00
CA ASN A 179 -5.85 28.78 -27.63
C ASN A 179 -7.23 29.43 -27.45
N GLN A 180 -7.48 30.57 -28.12
CA GLN A 180 -8.81 31.21 -28.12
C GLN A 180 -9.84 30.35 -28.85
N ARG A 181 -9.45 29.68 -29.95
CA ARG A 181 -10.31 28.71 -30.64
C ARG A 181 -10.67 27.54 -29.72
N GLN A 182 -9.70 26.94 -29.03
CA GLN A 182 -9.98 25.85 -28.09
C GLN A 182 -10.95 26.29 -26.98
N TRP A 183 -10.76 27.50 -26.44
CA TRP A 183 -11.69 28.09 -25.47
C TRP A 183 -13.10 28.27 -26.04
N HIS A 184 -13.22 28.80 -27.26
CA HIS A 184 -14.52 29.03 -27.88
C HIS A 184 -15.31 27.73 -28.05
N LEU A 185 -14.65 26.67 -28.51
CA LEU A 185 -15.24 25.33 -28.65
C LEU A 185 -15.68 24.77 -27.29
N PHE A 186 -14.86 24.93 -26.25
CA PHE A 186 -15.23 24.47 -24.91
C PHE A 186 -16.42 25.26 -24.35
N LYS A 187 -16.39 26.58 -24.48
CA LYS A 187 -17.45 27.47 -24.02
C LYS A 187 -18.77 27.18 -24.73
N GLU A 188 -18.77 26.97 -26.04
CA GLU A 188 -19.96 26.62 -26.81
C GLU A 188 -20.62 25.34 -26.28
N LEU A 189 -19.81 24.31 -25.97
CA LEU A 189 -20.30 23.09 -25.33
C LEU A 189 -20.92 23.38 -23.95
N LEU A 190 -20.27 24.17 -23.11
CA LEU A 190 -20.78 24.53 -21.78
C LEU A 190 -22.11 25.30 -21.87
N ASP A 191 -22.20 26.27 -22.78
CA ASP A 191 -23.42 27.05 -23.02
C ASP A 191 -24.55 26.14 -23.55
N ARG A 192 -24.22 25.18 -24.42
CA ARG A 192 -25.17 24.18 -24.92
C ARG A 192 -25.68 23.26 -23.81
N LEU A 193 -24.82 22.80 -22.90
CA LEU A 193 -25.24 22.02 -21.72
C LEU A 193 -26.17 22.83 -20.81
N ALA A 194 -25.81 24.08 -20.51
CA ALA A 194 -26.60 24.97 -19.67
C ALA A 194 -28.00 25.24 -20.25
N SER A 195 -28.12 25.48 -21.57
CA SER A 195 -29.41 25.67 -22.25
C SER A 195 -30.34 24.43 -22.16
N HIS A 196 -29.78 23.24 -21.94
CA HIS A 196 -30.50 22.00 -21.72
C HIS A 196 -30.68 21.65 -20.23
N ARG A 197 -30.38 22.60 -19.33
CA ARG A 197 -30.45 22.43 -17.86
C ARG A 197 -29.57 21.31 -17.34
N ILE A 198 -28.45 21.06 -18.02
CA ILE A 198 -27.40 20.17 -17.56
C ILE A 198 -26.35 21.04 -16.88
N ASP A 199 -26.27 20.93 -15.56
CA ASP A 199 -25.28 21.63 -14.75
C ASP A 199 -24.17 20.66 -14.30
N ILE A 200 -22.91 21.02 -14.57
CA ILE A 200 -21.73 20.25 -14.16
C ILE A 200 -20.92 21.13 -13.19
N PRO A 201 -20.81 20.73 -11.90
CA PRO A 201 -20.29 21.61 -10.84
C PRO A 201 -18.84 22.06 -10.96
N VAL A 202 -18.00 21.30 -11.67
CA VAL A 202 -16.56 21.57 -11.73
C VAL A 202 -16.10 21.65 -13.18
N ARG A 203 -16.00 22.87 -13.72
CA ARG A 203 -15.46 23.12 -15.06
C ARG A 203 -14.03 23.60 -14.94
N HIS A 204 -13.11 23.00 -15.68
CA HIS A 204 -11.70 23.37 -15.63
C HIS A 204 -10.97 23.22 -16.96
N MET A 205 -10.07 24.15 -17.30
CA MET A 205 -9.29 24.07 -18.54
C MET A 205 -7.83 24.51 -18.37
N SER A 206 -7.58 25.40 -17.42
CA SER A 206 -6.29 26.08 -17.26
C SER A 206 -5.23 25.17 -16.65
N ASN A 207 -4.16 24.90 -17.41
CA ASN A 207 -2.88 24.40 -16.92
C ASN A 207 -1.99 25.58 -16.45
N SER A 208 -0.72 25.34 -16.09
CA SER A 208 0.19 26.40 -15.63
C SER A 208 0.37 27.56 -16.64
N GLY A 209 0.53 27.27 -17.93
CA GLY A 209 0.67 28.31 -18.96
C GLY A 209 -0.60 29.14 -19.09
N ALA A 210 -1.75 28.47 -19.08
CA ALA A 210 -3.05 29.12 -19.16
C ALA A 210 -3.34 29.98 -17.94
N MET A 211 -2.91 29.52 -16.77
CA MET A 211 -3.04 30.26 -15.53
C MET A 211 -2.28 31.60 -15.57
N LEU A 212 -1.13 31.66 -16.25
CA LEU A 212 -0.34 32.89 -16.40
C LEU A 212 -0.79 33.76 -17.57
N ASN A 213 -1.25 33.16 -18.67
CA ASN A 213 -1.53 33.86 -19.92
C ASN A 213 -3.00 34.21 -20.15
N TYR A 214 -3.94 33.47 -19.54
CA TYR A 214 -5.37 33.57 -19.83
C TYR A 214 -6.25 33.53 -18.57
N PRO A 215 -6.26 34.60 -17.75
CA PRO A 215 -7.08 34.66 -16.53
C PRO A 215 -8.57 34.40 -16.74
N GLN A 216 -9.09 34.71 -17.93
CA GLN A 216 -10.49 34.46 -18.30
C GLN A 216 -10.85 32.98 -18.49
N PHE A 217 -9.86 32.06 -18.46
CA PHE A 217 -10.07 30.60 -18.64
C PHE A 217 -10.05 29.81 -17.32
N TYR A 218 -10.07 30.46 -16.16
CA TYR A 218 -9.99 29.79 -14.86
C TYR A 218 -11.20 28.90 -14.57
N LEU A 219 -12.40 29.31 -15.01
CA LEU A 219 -13.66 28.63 -14.73
C LEU A 219 -13.81 28.38 -13.20
N ASP A 220 -14.11 27.16 -12.77
CA ASP A 220 -14.31 26.83 -11.36
C ASP A 220 -13.06 26.25 -10.69
N MET A 221 -12.08 25.80 -11.48
CA MET A 221 -10.85 25.18 -10.99
C MET A 221 -9.69 25.26 -12.00
N VAL A 222 -8.49 25.53 -11.51
CA VAL A 222 -7.23 25.47 -12.29
C VAL A 222 -6.42 24.22 -11.95
N ARG A 223 -5.52 23.80 -12.85
CA ARG A 223 -4.68 22.60 -12.71
C ARG A 223 -3.19 22.92 -12.87
N PRO A 224 -2.58 23.70 -11.95
CA PRO A 224 -1.15 23.95 -12.00
C PRO A 224 -0.35 22.65 -11.81
N GLY A 225 0.63 22.47 -12.68
CA GLY A 225 1.69 21.48 -12.52
C GLY A 225 3.01 22.23 -12.36
N ILE A 226 3.70 22.48 -13.48
CA ILE A 226 5.07 23.02 -13.50
C ILE A 226 5.29 24.30 -12.66
N MET A 227 4.32 25.23 -12.63
CA MET A 227 4.49 26.49 -11.90
C MET A 227 4.45 26.31 -10.38
N SER A 228 3.72 25.30 -9.88
CA SER A 228 3.72 24.97 -8.44
C SER A 228 5.11 24.53 -7.95
N TYR A 229 5.90 23.94 -8.85
CA TYR A 229 7.28 23.52 -8.61
C TYR A 229 8.31 24.65 -8.85
N GLY A 230 7.83 25.87 -9.08
CA GLY A 230 8.67 27.07 -9.18
C GLY A 230 9.30 27.27 -10.55
N ILE A 231 8.76 26.63 -11.59
CA ILE A 231 9.31 26.65 -12.94
C ILE A 231 8.31 27.30 -13.89
N TYR A 232 8.77 28.31 -14.62
CA TYR A 232 7.99 28.99 -15.64
C TYR A 232 7.80 28.09 -16.87
N PRO A 233 6.57 27.96 -17.42
CA PRO A 233 6.31 27.16 -18.61
C PRO A 233 7.09 27.63 -19.86
N SER A 234 7.30 28.95 -20.00
CA SER A 234 8.10 29.53 -21.08
C SER A 234 8.80 30.81 -20.64
N ALA A 235 9.78 31.27 -21.44
CA ALA A 235 10.44 32.55 -21.21
C ALA A 235 9.47 33.74 -21.18
N GLU A 236 8.41 33.71 -22.00
CA GLU A 236 7.37 34.76 -22.08
C GLU A 236 6.50 34.89 -20.82
N THR A 237 6.64 33.96 -19.87
CA THR A 237 5.84 33.93 -18.63
C THR A 237 6.62 34.33 -17.38
N GLN A 238 7.92 34.63 -17.49
CA GLN A 238 8.81 34.86 -16.35
C GLN A 238 8.45 36.08 -15.50
N ASP A 239 7.84 37.09 -16.10
CA ASP A 239 7.44 38.34 -15.45
C ASP A 239 6.02 38.31 -14.86
N LYS A 240 5.27 37.21 -15.10
CA LYS A 240 3.84 37.11 -14.74
C LYS A 240 3.59 36.60 -13.33
N ALA A 241 4.58 36.00 -12.70
CA ALA A 241 4.49 35.45 -11.36
C ALA A 241 5.85 35.49 -10.66
N ARG A 242 5.86 35.43 -9.33
CA ARG A 242 7.08 35.24 -8.54
C ARG A 242 7.22 33.78 -8.13
N LEU A 243 7.99 33.02 -8.90
CA LEU A 243 8.19 31.59 -8.67
C LEU A 243 9.57 31.31 -8.04
N SER A 244 9.58 30.38 -7.08
CA SER A 244 10.77 29.91 -6.37
C SER A 244 11.00 28.44 -6.70
N PRO A 245 12.10 28.06 -7.40
CA PRO A 245 12.38 26.68 -7.77
C PRO A 245 12.42 25.74 -6.56
N VAL A 246 11.68 24.64 -6.60
CA VAL A 246 11.50 23.74 -5.44
C VAL A 246 12.60 22.67 -5.34
N MET A 247 13.10 22.18 -6.48
CA MET A 247 14.08 21.08 -6.53
C MET A 247 15.51 21.58 -6.72
N SER A 248 16.46 20.96 -6.00
CA SER A 248 17.90 20.99 -6.33
C SER A 248 18.46 19.58 -6.38
N PHE A 249 19.29 19.26 -7.37
CA PHE A 249 19.98 17.98 -7.48
C PHE A 249 21.47 18.15 -7.19
N LYS A 250 21.96 17.45 -6.18
CA LYS A 250 23.29 17.64 -5.61
C LYS A 250 24.08 16.33 -5.48
N SER A 251 25.39 16.48 -5.44
CA SER A 251 26.37 15.40 -5.31
C SER A 251 27.63 15.91 -4.62
N ARG A 252 28.69 15.11 -4.62
CA ARG A 252 30.02 15.49 -4.13
C ARG A 252 31.13 15.08 -5.07
N ILE A 253 32.26 15.78 -5.00
CA ILE A 253 33.49 15.32 -5.65
C ILE A 253 33.98 14.06 -4.93
N VAL A 254 34.23 12.97 -5.67
CA VAL A 254 34.79 11.72 -5.10
C VAL A 254 36.24 11.49 -5.45
N LEU A 255 36.74 12.14 -6.49
CA LEU A 255 38.12 12.02 -6.95
C LEU A 255 38.52 13.27 -7.72
N ILE A 256 39.75 13.74 -7.54
CA ILE A 256 40.36 14.78 -8.37
C ILE A 256 41.68 14.23 -8.92
N LYS A 257 41.92 14.45 -10.21
CA LYS A 257 43.17 14.06 -10.89
C LYS A 257 43.66 15.18 -11.80
N GLU A 258 44.98 15.34 -11.85
CA GLU A 258 45.65 16.16 -12.85
C GLU A 258 45.97 15.31 -14.07
N PHE A 259 45.68 15.83 -15.26
CA PHE A 259 45.99 15.18 -16.53
C PHE A 259 46.89 16.07 -17.38
N PRO A 260 47.93 15.50 -18.03
CA PRO A 260 48.75 16.25 -18.98
C PRO A 260 47.94 16.59 -20.24
N GLU A 261 48.49 17.46 -21.09
CA GLU A 261 47.98 17.66 -22.45
C GLU A 261 48.01 16.35 -23.27
N GLY A 262 47.02 16.17 -24.15
CA GLY A 262 46.88 15.01 -25.03
C GLY A 262 46.22 13.78 -24.38
N TYR A 263 45.81 13.86 -23.12
CA TYR A 263 45.20 12.76 -22.38
C TYR A 263 43.71 12.60 -22.67
N SER A 264 43.24 11.36 -22.73
CA SER A 264 41.86 11.03 -23.08
C SER A 264 40.96 10.88 -21.86
N ILE A 265 39.75 11.44 -21.90
CA ILE A 265 38.78 11.40 -20.81
C ILE A 265 37.47 10.72 -21.25
N GLY A 266 37.01 9.75 -20.46
CA GLY A 266 35.75 9.05 -20.65
C GLY A 266 35.69 8.10 -21.85
N TYR A 267 34.52 7.50 -22.07
CA TYR A 267 34.30 6.55 -23.15
C TYR A 267 34.48 7.16 -24.55
N ASN A 268 34.95 6.32 -25.48
CA ASN A 268 35.21 6.64 -26.89
C ASN A 268 36.13 7.85 -27.10
N ARG A 269 36.89 8.27 -26.08
CA ARG A 269 37.87 9.35 -26.18
C ARG A 269 37.27 10.66 -26.72
N THR A 270 36.01 10.93 -26.36
CA THR A 270 35.26 12.09 -26.87
C THR A 270 35.77 13.44 -26.37
N TYR A 271 36.66 13.43 -25.38
CA TYR A 271 37.39 14.60 -24.92
C TYR A 271 38.88 14.26 -24.78
N ILE A 272 39.72 15.12 -25.35
CA ILE A 272 41.18 15.08 -25.22
C ILE A 272 41.60 16.41 -24.59
N THR A 273 42.40 16.34 -23.53
CA THR A 273 42.95 17.55 -22.90
C THR A 273 43.86 18.30 -23.87
N TYR A 274 43.67 19.61 -24.00
CA TYR A 274 44.49 20.48 -24.88
C TYR A 274 45.52 21.32 -24.11
N LYS A 275 45.57 21.12 -22.78
CA LYS A 275 46.51 21.71 -21.82
C LYS A 275 46.51 20.85 -20.55
N PRO A 276 47.46 21.04 -19.60
CA PRO A 276 47.32 20.46 -18.26
C PRO A 276 45.95 20.82 -17.67
N THR A 277 45.18 19.80 -17.32
CA THR A 277 43.75 19.94 -16.95
C THR A 277 43.48 19.17 -15.67
N ARG A 278 42.84 19.85 -14.70
CA ARG A 278 42.40 19.28 -13.43
C ARG A 278 40.96 18.79 -13.56
N ILE A 279 40.71 17.52 -13.32
CA ILE A 279 39.41 16.89 -13.55
C ILE A 279 38.88 16.27 -12.26
N ALA A 280 37.67 16.64 -11.89
CA ALA A 280 36.92 16.05 -10.79
C ALA A 280 35.97 14.96 -11.31
N THR A 281 35.85 13.85 -10.58
CA THR A 281 34.86 12.80 -10.82
C THR A 281 33.69 12.96 -9.86
N ILE A 282 32.48 12.92 -10.41
CA ILE A 282 31.21 13.05 -9.69
C ILE A 282 30.46 11.71 -9.76
N PRO A 283 29.96 11.16 -8.64
CA PRO A 283 29.30 9.85 -8.57
C PRO A 283 27.83 9.93 -9.01
N VAL A 284 27.60 10.55 -10.18
CA VAL A 284 26.31 10.68 -10.83
C VAL A 284 26.46 10.38 -12.31
N GLY A 285 25.58 9.56 -12.85
CA GLY A 285 25.52 9.27 -14.28
C GLY A 285 24.09 9.16 -14.81
N TYR A 286 23.94 8.58 -16.02
CA TYR A 286 22.63 8.44 -16.65
C TYR A 286 21.69 7.48 -15.90
N GLY A 287 22.23 6.57 -15.08
CA GLY A 287 21.44 5.73 -14.18
C GLY A 287 20.73 6.54 -13.09
N ASP A 288 21.28 7.68 -12.70
CA ASP A 288 20.67 8.64 -11.77
C ASP A 288 19.82 9.69 -12.52
N GLY A 289 19.69 9.59 -13.84
CA GLY A 289 18.93 10.52 -14.68
C GLY A 289 19.74 11.67 -15.28
N TYR A 290 21.04 11.77 -15.00
CA TYR A 290 21.91 12.74 -15.66
C TYR A 290 22.29 12.21 -17.06
N GLY A 291 21.48 12.53 -18.06
CA GLY A 291 21.49 11.85 -19.36
C GLY A 291 22.82 11.92 -20.12
N VAL A 292 23.10 10.89 -20.94
CA VAL A 292 24.27 10.83 -21.83
C VAL A 292 24.35 12.05 -22.75
N ILE A 293 23.20 12.63 -23.11
CA ILE A 293 23.14 13.84 -23.92
C ILE A 293 23.97 14.97 -23.31
N LEU A 294 24.07 15.10 -21.98
CA LEU A 294 24.87 16.16 -21.33
C LEU A 294 26.40 15.99 -21.47
N SER A 295 26.89 14.95 -22.13
CA SER A 295 28.32 14.74 -22.40
C SER A 295 28.92 15.90 -23.18
N ASN A 296 30.04 16.48 -22.70
CA ASN A 296 30.73 17.63 -23.30
C ASN A 296 29.91 18.91 -23.46
N GLN A 297 28.72 19.00 -22.86
CA GLN A 297 27.90 20.21 -22.93
C GLN A 297 27.27 20.62 -21.60
N GLY A 298 27.03 19.68 -20.68
CA GLY A 298 26.52 19.98 -19.34
C GLY A 298 27.52 20.78 -18.51
N GLU A 299 27.01 21.42 -17.46
CA GLU A 299 27.81 22.16 -16.48
C GLU A 299 27.32 21.81 -15.08
N MET A 300 28.19 22.00 -14.08
CA MET A 300 27.85 21.84 -12.66
C MET A 300 28.41 23.02 -11.86
N LEU A 301 27.78 23.37 -10.74
CA LEU A 301 28.32 24.38 -9.82
C LEU A 301 29.17 23.72 -8.74
N ILE A 302 30.39 24.24 -8.58
CA ILE A 302 31.32 23.84 -7.52
C ILE A 302 31.90 25.12 -6.93
N ARG A 303 31.74 25.32 -5.61
CA ARG A 303 32.12 26.55 -4.91
C ARG A 303 31.58 27.83 -5.58
N GLY A 304 30.37 27.78 -6.11
CA GLY A 304 29.70 28.90 -6.78
C GLY A 304 30.27 29.25 -8.16
N LYS A 305 31.05 28.34 -8.78
CA LYS A 305 31.58 28.51 -10.14
C LYS A 305 31.12 27.37 -11.04
N ARG A 306 30.86 27.67 -12.31
CA ARG A 306 30.50 26.68 -13.34
C ARG A 306 31.72 25.87 -13.78
N ALA A 307 31.59 24.55 -13.76
CA ALA A 307 32.57 23.58 -14.22
C ALA A 307 31.95 22.74 -15.36
N PRO A 308 32.53 22.72 -16.57
CA PRO A 308 31.97 21.99 -17.69
C PRO A 308 32.18 20.48 -17.56
N VAL A 309 31.18 19.70 -17.97
CA VAL A 309 31.29 18.24 -18.10
C VAL A 309 32.21 17.92 -19.27
N VAL A 310 33.22 17.10 -19.03
CA VAL A 310 34.21 16.67 -20.04
C VAL A 310 34.22 15.16 -20.18
N GLY A 311 34.24 14.69 -21.42
CA GLY A 311 34.07 13.29 -21.77
C GLY A 311 32.62 12.81 -21.72
N ARG A 312 32.42 11.54 -22.04
CA ARG A 312 31.09 10.92 -22.05
C ARG A 312 30.62 10.60 -20.63
N VAL A 313 29.40 11.03 -20.30
CA VAL A 313 28.69 10.63 -19.08
C VAL A 313 28.48 9.11 -19.07
N SER A 314 28.88 8.46 -17.98
CA SER A 314 28.77 7.01 -17.78
C SER A 314 27.52 6.65 -16.96
N MET A 315 27.29 5.37 -16.66
CA MET A 315 26.08 4.93 -15.96
C MET A 315 25.95 5.55 -14.57
N ASP A 316 27.04 5.57 -13.80
CA ASP A 316 27.03 5.97 -12.39
C ASP A 316 27.98 7.14 -12.08
N MET A 317 28.73 7.62 -13.08
CA MET A 317 29.74 8.66 -12.89
C MET A 317 29.87 9.55 -14.12
N CYS A 318 30.31 10.78 -13.88
CA CYS A 318 30.76 11.71 -14.90
C CYS A 318 31.96 12.53 -14.40
N THR A 319 32.59 13.27 -15.31
CA THR A 319 33.77 14.07 -15.04
C THR A 319 33.55 15.52 -15.43
N VAL A 320 34.10 16.44 -14.64
CA VAL A 320 34.03 17.88 -14.87
C VAL A 320 35.42 18.50 -14.80
N ASP A 321 35.70 19.48 -15.66
CA ASP A 321 36.93 20.27 -15.65
C ASP A 321 36.84 21.33 -14.55
N VAL A 322 37.73 21.21 -13.56
CA VAL A 322 37.82 22.12 -12.40
C VAL A 322 39.11 22.92 -12.40
N SER A 323 39.79 23.04 -13.55
CA SER A 323 41.05 23.79 -13.68
C SER A 323 40.91 25.26 -13.26
N ASN A 324 39.72 25.85 -13.44
CA ASN A 324 39.42 27.24 -13.05
C ASN A 324 38.94 27.37 -11.58
N ILE A 325 38.95 26.27 -10.82
CA ILE A 325 38.50 26.17 -9.43
C ILE A 325 39.62 25.50 -8.61
N PRO A 326 40.77 26.17 -8.42
CA PRO A 326 41.96 25.55 -7.82
C PRO A 326 41.70 25.08 -6.38
N ASP A 327 40.84 25.78 -5.65
CA ASP A 327 40.55 25.48 -4.24
C ASP A 327 39.50 24.38 -4.03
N CYS A 328 39.02 23.71 -5.10
CA CYS A 328 38.08 22.60 -4.91
C CYS A 328 38.79 21.33 -4.40
N GLU A 329 38.12 20.59 -3.54
CA GLU A 329 38.63 19.41 -2.84
C GLU A 329 37.64 18.24 -2.92
N VAL A 330 38.15 17.02 -2.71
CA VAL A 330 37.28 15.83 -2.58
C VAL A 330 36.32 16.04 -1.40
N GLY A 331 35.03 15.76 -1.62
CA GLY A 331 33.97 15.99 -0.64
C GLY A 331 33.19 17.29 -0.84
N ASP A 332 33.71 18.23 -1.65
CA ASP A 332 32.98 19.46 -1.96
C ASP A 332 31.61 19.19 -2.58
N GLU A 333 30.62 19.99 -2.18
CA GLU A 333 29.27 19.94 -2.73
C GLU A 333 29.28 20.37 -4.21
N VAL A 334 28.63 19.55 -5.03
CA VAL A 334 28.43 19.81 -6.45
C VAL A 334 26.94 19.94 -6.70
N VAL A 335 26.50 21.07 -7.28
CA VAL A 335 25.10 21.30 -7.66
C VAL A 335 24.95 21.07 -9.16
N LEU A 336 24.19 20.04 -9.52
CA LEU A 336 23.91 19.65 -10.90
C LEU A 336 22.70 20.41 -11.46
N MET A 337 21.75 20.75 -10.59
CA MET A 337 20.62 21.62 -10.85
C MET A 337 20.25 22.33 -9.54
N GLY A 338 20.05 23.64 -9.56
CA GLY A 338 19.79 24.45 -8.37
C GLY A 338 20.73 25.65 -8.27
N ARG A 339 20.88 26.19 -7.06
CA ARG A 339 21.69 27.39 -6.79
C ARG A 339 22.88 27.05 -5.88
N GLN A 340 24.03 27.68 -6.13
CA GLN A 340 25.19 27.66 -5.23
C GLN A 340 25.85 29.04 -5.23
N GLY A 341 25.77 29.75 -4.10
CA GLY A 341 26.15 31.17 -4.06
C GLY A 341 25.25 32.01 -4.96
N ASP A 342 25.85 32.90 -5.74
CA ASP A 342 25.13 33.79 -6.67
C ASP A 342 24.77 33.11 -8.00
N GLU A 343 25.40 31.98 -8.31
CA GLU A 343 25.18 31.20 -9.54
C GLU A 343 24.04 30.19 -9.40
N ALA A 344 23.34 29.91 -10.51
CA ALA A 344 22.30 28.89 -10.58
C ALA A 344 22.30 28.18 -11.93
N ILE A 345 22.02 26.88 -11.92
CA ILE A 345 21.73 26.06 -13.10
C ILE A 345 20.26 25.63 -13.00
N THR A 346 19.40 26.19 -13.85
CA THR A 346 17.95 25.94 -13.78
C THR A 346 17.52 24.75 -14.65
N ALA A 347 16.35 24.18 -14.35
CA ALA A 347 15.77 23.13 -15.19
C ALA A 347 15.52 23.59 -16.64
N ASN A 348 15.08 24.85 -16.83
CA ASN A 348 14.90 25.43 -18.16
C ASN A 348 16.25 25.59 -18.89
N GLU A 349 17.31 26.02 -18.20
CA GLU A 349 18.65 26.13 -18.81
C GLU A 349 19.18 24.77 -19.29
N ILE A 350 19.02 23.73 -18.48
CA ILE A 350 19.39 22.35 -18.86
C ILE A 350 18.56 21.91 -20.07
N ALA A 351 17.25 22.17 -20.05
CA ALA A 351 16.33 21.81 -21.11
C ALA A 351 16.68 22.48 -22.45
N ASP A 352 16.93 23.79 -22.44
CA ASP A 352 17.33 24.57 -23.61
C ASP A 352 18.62 24.01 -24.24
N ARG A 353 19.59 23.66 -23.39
CA ARG A 353 20.87 23.12 -23.83
C ARG A 353 20.74 21.77 -24.53
N ILE A 354 19.89 20.89 -24.02
CA ILE A 354 19.69 19.55 -24.58
C ILE A 354 18.50 19.45 -25.54
N LYS A 355 17.86 20.59 -25.85
CA LYS A 355 16.71 20.74 -26.75
C LYS A 355 15.50 19.90 -26.32
N THR A 356 15.15 20.00 -25.03
CA THR A 356 13.92 19.42 -24.46
C THR A 356 13.17 20.47 -23.62
N ILE A 357 12.26 20.03 -22.75
CA ILE A 357 11.48 20.85 -21.82
C ILE A 357 11.84 20.52 -20.37
N SER A 358 11.71 21.50 -19.47
CA SER A 358 12.03 21.32 -18.05
C SER A 358 11.22 20.23 -17.34
N TYR A 359 10.03 19.92 -17.86
CA TYR A 359 9.20 18.81 -17.40
C TYR A 359 9.94 17.46 -17.47
N GLU A 360 10.67 17.20 -18.57
CA GLU A 360 11.45 15.96 -18.74
C GLU A 360 12.66 15.98 -17.80
N VAL A 361 13.37 17.10 -17.73
CA VAL A 361 14.54 17.29 -16.86
C VAL A 361 14.21 16.98 -15.39
N LEU A 362 13.10 17.50 -14.86
CA LEU A 362 12.67 17.26 -13.48
C LEU A 362 12.30 15.80 -13.23
N CYS A 363 11.55 15.19 -14.15
CA CYS A 363 11.12 13.79 -14.07
C CYS A 363 12.30 12.80 -14.10
N ASP A 364 13.40 13.16 -14.78
CA ASP A 364 14.57 12.31 -14.91
C ASP A 364 15.65 12.56 -13.86
N LEU A 365 16.04 13.80 -13.58
CA LEU A 365 17.20 14.09 -12.73
C LEU A 365 17.03 13.58 -11.29
N GLY A 366 18.03 12.84 -10.81
CA GLY A 366 18.07 12.29 -9.46
C GLY A 366 17.19 11.06 -9.25
N LYS A 367 16.80 10.33 -10.30
CA LYS A 367 15.83 9.21 -10.24
C LYS A 367 16.17 8.10 -9.23
N ARG A 368 17.47 7.86 -8.99
CA ARG A 368 18.01 6.91 -7.98
C ARG A 368 18.44 7.57 -6.67
N SER A 369 18.38 8.90 -6.60
CA SER A 369 18.82 9.67 -5.46
C SER A 369 17.70 9.76 -4.43
N PRO A 370 17.99 9.72 -3.12
CA PRO A 370 16.98 9.99 -2.09
C PRO A 370 16.51 11.45 -2.20
N ARG A 371 15.23 11.70 -1.86
CA ARG A 371 14.72 13.07 -1.68
C ARG A 371 14.89 13.46 -0.22
N VAL A 372 15.39 14.67 0.00
CA VAL A 372 15.55 15.30 1.30
C VAL A 372 14.62 16.50 1.30
N PHE A 373 13.57 16.45 2.11
CA PHE A 373 12.59 17.53 2.19
C PHE A 373 13.04 18.57 3.22
N LEU A 374 13.06 19.83 2.79
CA LEU A 374 13.46 20.96 3.60
C LEU A 374 12.23 21.77 4.01
N GLN A 375 12.10 22.06 5.30
CA GLN A 375 11.09 22.98 5.84
C GLN A 375 11.74 23.90 6.88
N LYS A 376 11.52 25.21 6.76
CA LYS A 376 12.19 26.27 7.52
C LYS A 376 13.72 26.12 7.52
N GLY A 377 14.27 25.69 6.39
CA GLY A 377 15.71 25.42 6.21
C GLY A 377 16.27 24.23 7.01
N LYS A 378 15.41 23.40 7.60
CA LYS A 378 15.79 22.17 8.30
C LYS A 378 15.32 20.94 7.52
N THR A 379 16.06 19.84 7.63
CA THR A 379 15.64 18.55 7.10
C THR A 379 14.46 18.04 7.91
N ASP A 380 13.30 17.88 7.28
CA ASP A 380 12.05 17.48 7.94
C ASP A 380 11.74 15.98 7.70
N SER A 381 12.02 15.48 6.49
CA SER A 381 11.86 14.07 6.14
C SER A 381 12.78 13.65 4.99
N VAL A 382 12.98 12.33 4.84
CA VAL A 382 13.76 11.73 3.73
C VAL A 382 12.93 10.62 3.08
N ALA A 383 12.65 10.74 1.78
CA ALA A 383 12.00 9.66 1.01
C ALA A 383 13.03 8.69 0.41
N PRO A 384 12.68 7.39 0.29
CA PRO A 384 13.60 6.35 -0.16
C PRO A 384 14.10 6.53 -1.61
N ARG A 385 15.22 5.88 -1.92
CA ARG A 385 16.06 6.08 -3.12
C ARG A 385 15.41 5.82 -4.50
N LEU A 386 14.24 5.22 -4.61
CA LEU A 386 13.75 4.69 -5.89
C LEU A 386 12.40 5.29 -6.31
N ARG A 387 12.42 6.24 -7.26
CA ARG A 387 11.26 6.92 -7.90
C ARG A 387 10.18 6.01 -8.50
N ARG A 388 10.41 4.69 -8.63
CA ARG A 388 9.54 3.77 -9.39
C ARG A 388 9.33 2.41 -8.75
N ILE A 389 9.59 2.26 -7.45
CA ILE A 389 9.08 1.09 -6.71
C ILE A 389 7.99 1.58 -5.76
N PHE A 390 6.97 2.21 -6.34
CA PHE A 390 5.63 1.94 -5.86
C PHE A 390 5.09 0.90 -6.83
N ILE A 391 4.98 -0.34 -6.35
CA ILE A 391 4.29 -1.39 -7.08
C ILE A 391 2.88 -1.38 -6.48
N PRO A 392 1.86 -0.97 -7.24
CA PRO A 392 0.49 -1.00 -6.81
C PRO A 392 0.03 -2.46 -6.87
N ASP A 393 0.49 -3.18 -5.88
CA ASP A 393 -0.16 -4.33 -5.29
C ASP A 393 0.19 -4.16 -3.82
N GLU A 394 -0.80 -3.94 -2.95
CA GLU A 394 -0.61 -4.01 -1.49
C GLU A 394 0.13 -5.30 -1.07
N GLU A 395 0.16 -6.32 -1.94
CA GLU A 395 1.00 -7.51 -1.84
C GLU A 395 2.51 -7.26 -1.85
N LYS A 396 3.08 -6.14 -2.34
CA LYS A 396 4.54 -5.94 -2.37
C LYS A 396 5.14 -5.03 -1.32
N SER A 397 4.35 -4.19 -0.65
CA SER A 397 4.77 -3.59 0.62
C SER A 397 4.88 -4.70 1.68
N ILE A 398 3.88 -5.59 1.68
CA ILE A 398 3.89 -6.84 2.42
C ILE A 398 5.03 -7.71 1.90
N ALA A 399 5.16 -8.04 0.60
CA ALA A 399 6.28 -8.88 0.13
C ALA A 399 7.68 -8.29 0.39
N ARG A 400 7.85 -6.97 0.53
CA ARG A 400 9.13 -6.36 0.87
C ARG A 400 9.40 -6.43 2.37
N ILE A 401 8.38 -6.19 3.20
CA ILE A 401 8.45 -6.44 4.65
C ILE A 401 8.62 -7.93 4.91
N ASP A 402 7.89 -8.79 4.22
CA ASP A 402 8.02 -10.24 4.20
C ASP A 402 9.39 -10.65 3.74
N ASN A 403 9.94 -10.10 2.66
CA ASN A 403 11.30 -10.43 2.25
C ASN A 403 12.31 -9.99 3.30
N ILE A 404 12.10 -8.86 3.98
CA ILE A 404 12.94 -8.45 5.11
C ILE A 404 12.78 -9.42 6.29
N ILE A 405 11.55 -9.79 6.66
CA ILE A 405 11.22 -10.67 7.78
C ILE A 405 11.67 -12.11 7.50
N ARG A 406 11.38 -12.65 6.31
CA ARG A 406 11.93 -13.90 5.76
C ARG A 406 13.44 -13.87 5.80
N HIS A 407 14.08 -12.80 5.31
CA HIS A 407 15.53 -12.73 5.33
C HIS A 407 16.08 -12.66 6.76
N CYS A 408 15.39 -12.00 7.69
CA CYS A 408 15.69 -12.07 9.12
C CYS A 408 15.53 -13.50 9.67
N PHE A 409 14.49 -14.23 9.28
CA PHE A 409 14.28 -15.62 9.68
C PHE A 409 15.30 -16.57 9.05
N HIS A 410 15.63 -16.45 7.76
CA HIS A 410 16.72 -17.18 7.09
C HIS A 410 18.04 -16.95 7.80
N THR A 411 18.35 -15.68 8.12
CA THR A 411 19.58 -15.30 8.81
C THR A 411 19.64 -15.88 10.22
N ARG A 412 18.52 -15.85 10.95
CA ARG A 412 18.47 -16.30 12.34
C ARG A 412 18.38 -17.83 12.47
N ALA A 413 17.68 -18.49 11.55
CA ALA A 413 17.59 -19.94 11.43
C ALA A 413 18.85 -20.56 10.78
N ARG A 414 19.68 -19.75 10.11
CA ARG A 414 20.85 -20.17 9.32
C ARG A 414 20.53 -21.23 8.25
N ASN A 415 19.29 -21.24 7.77
CA ASN A 415 18.77 -22.17 6.79
C ASN A 415 17.56 -21.50 6.09
N GLU A 416 17.60 -21.43 4.76
CA GLU A 416 16.59 -20.74 3.96
C GLU A 416 15.23 -21.47 3.98
N GLU A 417 15.22 -22.79 3.79
CA GLU A 417 13.99 -23.61 3.84
C GLU A 417 13.28 -23.49 5.19
N LEU A 418 14.05 -23.53 6.29
CA LEU A 418 13.50 -23.39 7.64
C LEU A 418 12.97 -21.97 7.90
N GLY A 419 13.65 -20.93 7.41
CA GLY A 419 13.19 -19.56 7.56
C GLY A 419 11.96 -19.23 6.71
N ASP A 420 11.82 -19.83 5.52
CA ASP A 420 10.61 -19.73 4.72
C ASP A 420 9.44 -20.48 5.36
N ALA A 421 9.67 -21.69 5.89
CA ALA A 421 8.67 -22.44 6.62
C ALA A 421 8.14 -21.65 7.83
N ILE A 422 9.02 -21.03 8.63
CA ILE A 422 8.64 -20.18 9.76
C ILE A 422 7.82 -18.97 9.30
N TYR A 423 8.23 -18.32 8.20
CA TYR A 423 7.53 -17.17 7.68
C TYR A 423 6.08 -17.52 7.23
N TYR A 424 5.92 -18.54 6.39
CA TYR A 424 4.61 -18.90 5.85
C TYR A 424 3.68 -19.47 6.94
N GLU A 425 4.20 -20.36 7.79
CA GLU A 425 3.38 -21.01 8.82
C GLU A 425 2.96 -20.05 9.93
N MET A 426 3.82 -19.11 10.32
CA MET A 426 3.57 -18.26 11.48
C MET A 426 3.16 -16.83 11.12
N PHE A 427 3.85 -16.18 10.18
CA PHE A 427 3.65 -14.75 9.95
C PHE A 427 2.46 -14.48 9.03
N GLU A 428 2.36 -15.17 7.89
CA GLU A 428 1.21 -15.05 6.99
C GLU A 428 -0.09 -15.52 7.67
N THR A 429 -0.05 -16.65 8.39
CA THR A 429 -1.22 -17.17 9.13
C THR A 429 -1.74 -16.23 10.21
N LEU A 430 -0.85 -15.45 10.86
CA LEU A 430 -1.20 -14.52 11.94
C LEU A 430 -1.59 -13.12 11.45
N PHE A 431 -0.94 -12.63 10.39
CA PHE A 431 -1.01 -11.22 9.97
C PHE A 431 -1.50 -11.01 8.53
N GLY A 432 -1.72 -12.08 7.75
CA GLY A 432 -2.07 -12.01 6.32
C GLY A 432 -3.52 -11.60 5.99
N LYS A 433 -4.39 -11.40 6.99
CA LYS A 433 -5.76 -10.88 6.78
C LYS A 433 -5.94 -9.55 7.53
N GLU A 434 -6.24 -8.48 6.79
CA GLU A 434 -6.31 -7.09 7.29
C GLU A 434 -7.25 -6.88 8.50
N ASP A 435 -8.28 -7.71 8.66
CA ASP A 435 -9.31 -7.59 9.70
C ASP A 435 -9.20 -8.59 10.88
N ARG A 436 -8.14 -9.41 10.93
CA ARG A 436 -8.01 -10.44 11.98
C ARG A 436 -7.38 -9.86 13.25
N GLN A 437 -8.21 -9.56 14.25
CA GLN A 437 -7.74 -9.16 15.57
C GLN A 437 -6.92 -10.30 16.20
N LEU A 438 -5.68 -10.02 16.62
CA LEU A 438 -4.78 -11.01 17.23
C LEU A 438 -5.33 -11.44 18.60
N GLU A 439 -5.93 -12.63 18.67
CA GLU A 439 -6.39 -13.21 19.93
C GLU A 439 -5.27 -14.00 20.61
N LEU A 440 -4.95 -13.67 21.85
CA LEU A 440 -3.97 -14.38 22.68
C LEU A 440 -4.67 -15.24 23.72
N ARG A 441 -4.19 -16.46 23.91
CA ARG A 441 -4.67 -17.38 24.95
C ARG A 441 -3.56 -17.68 25.94
N THR A 442 -3.89 -17.80 27.21
CA THR A 442 -2.96 -18.27 28.24
C THR A 442 -3.57 -19.40 29.05
N ASN A 443 -2.73 -20.26 29.63
CA ASN A 443 -3.13 -21.40 30.46
C ASN A 443 -4.10 -22.33 29.73
N PHE A 444 -3.75 -22.71 28.49
CA PHE A 444 -4.63 -23.52 27.67
C PHE A 444 -4.60 -24.99 28.14
N ARG A 445 -5.77 -25.49 28.51
CA ARG A 445 -5.99 -26.86 28.95
C ARG A 445 -6.97 -27.55 28.03
N TYR A 446 -6.65 -28.79 27.66
CA TYR A 446 -7.43 -29.59 26.74
C TYR A 446 -7.48 -31.04 27.22
N ASP A 447 -8.53 -31.37 27.97
CA ASP A 447 -8.71 -32.73 28.50
C ASP A 447 -9.73 -33.49 27.65
N ILE A 448 -9.26 -34.55 27.02
CA ILE A 448 -10.03 -35.46 26.19
C ILE A 448 -10.27 -36.72 26.98
N HIS A 449 -11.52 -37.18 27.00
CA HIS A 449 -11.91 -38.44 27.61
C HIS A 449 -12.70 -39.25 26.59
N VAL A 450 -12.10 -40.37 26.18
CA VAL A 450 -12.69 -41.33 25.23
C VAL A 450 -13.24 -42.51 26.02
N ALA A 451 -14.52 -42.81 25.80
CA ALA A 451 -15.22 -43.91 26.45
C ALA A 451 -16.09 -44.68 25.46
N GLU A 452 -16.31 -45.96 25.78
CA GLU A 452 -17.36 -46.76 25.18
C GLU A 452 -18.75 -46.23 25.56
N PHE A 453 -19.73 -46.36 24.66
CA PHE A 453 -21.13 -46.19 25.04
C PHE A 453 -21.58 -47.35 25.95
N THR A 454 -22.47 -47.07 26.88
CA THR A 454 -23.03 -48.11 27.76
C THR A 454 -23.88 -49.10 26.96
N GLU A 455 -24.06 -50.33 27.46
CA GLU A 455 -24.87 -51.34 26.76
C GLU A 455 -26.31 -50.89 26.51
N GLU A 456 -26.89 -50.09 27.42
CA GLU A 456 -28.23 -49.53 27.28
C GLU A 456 -28.30 -48.53 26.12
N GLU A 457 -27.29 -47.68 25.97
CA GLU A 457 -27.20 -46.69 24.89
C GLU A 457 -26.98 -47.35 23.53
N VAL A 458 -26.21 -48.44 23.48
CA VAL A 458 -26.03 -49.24 22.25
C VAL A 458 -27.32 -49.96 21.85
N ARG A 459 -28.17 -50.37 22.81
CA ARG A 459 -29.49 -50.94 22.51
C ARG A 459 -30.45 -49.88 21.96
N ALA A 460 -30.38 -48.64 22.48
CA ALA A 460 -31.21 -47.52 22.04
C ALA A 460 -30.77 -46.96 20.67
N ASP A 461 -29.47 -47.02 20.36
CA ASP A 461 -28.91 -46.56 19.10
C ASP A 461 -27.82 -47.52 18.61
N ARG A 462 -28.17 -48.35 17.62
CA ARG A 462 -27.26 -49.37 17.07
C ARG A 462 -25.97 -48.79 16.47
N LEU A 463 -25.94 -47.49 16.11
CA LEU A 463 -24.73 -46.83 15.62
C LEU A 463 -23.73 -46.56 16.75
N ALA A 464 -24.20 -46.38 17.99
CA ALA A 464 -23.35 -46.11 19.15
C ALA A 464 -22.34 -47.23 19.43
N GLY A 465 -22.66 -48.48 19.11
CA GLY A 465 -21.71 -49.61 19.25
C GLY A 465 -20.48 -49.52 18.33
N LYS A 466 -20.55 -48.69 17.28
CA LYS A 466 -19.48 -48.46 16.29
C LYS A 466 -18.77 -47.11 16.48
N GLU A 467 -19.10 -46.38 17.55
CA GLU A 467 -18.54 -45.06 17.85
C GLU A 467 -18.03 -45.02 19.29
N PHE A 468 -17.12 -44.10 19.58
CA PHE A 468 -16.73 -43.70 20.92
C PHE A 468 -17.49 -42.44 21.30
N ARG A 469 -17.81 -42.31 22.59
CA ARG A 469 -18.13 -41.03 23.20
C ARG A 469 -16.84 -40.31 23.50
N VAL A 470 -16.71 -39.07 23.05
CA VAL A 470 -15.58 -38.21 23.38
C VAL A 470 -16.09 -36.99 24.11
N THR A 471 -15.74 -36.88 25.39
CA THR A 471 -15.94 -35.67 26.18
C THR A 471 -14.65 -34.85 26.15
N THR A 472 -14.76 -33.56 25.88
CA THR A 472 -13.61 -32.67 25.75
C THR A 472 -13.85 -31.42 26.57
N LEU A 473 -13.01 -31.23 27.59
CA LEU A 473 -12.98 -30.02 28.41
C LEU A 473 -11.85 -29.12 27.90
N ILE A 474 -12.24 -27.98 27.34
CA ILE A 474 -11.32 -26.94 26.92
C ILE A 474 -11.36 -25.83 27.98
N ALA A 475 -10.21 -25.31 28.38
CA ALA A 475 -10.13 -24.11 29.19
C ALA A 475 -8.97 -23.21 28.76
N TYR A 476 -9.16 -21.90 28.78
CA TYR A 476 -8.10 -20.92 28.51
C TYR A 476 -8.51 -19.55 29.02
N THR A 477 -7.54 -18.67 29.21
CA THR A 477 -7.78 -17.26 29.56
C THR A 477 -7.55 -16.38 28.33
N LYS A 478 -8.52 -15.48 28.04
CA LYS A 478 -8.40 -14.45 27.00
C LYS A 478 -9.18 -13.19 27.40
N THR A 479 -9.03 -12.13 26.62
CA THR A 479 -9.94 -10.99 26.70
C THR A 479 -11.31 -11.38 26.11
N LEU A 480 -12.39 -11.25 26.87
CA LEU A 480 -13.74 -11.52 26.38
C LEU A 480 -14.21 -10.37 25.48
N ASN A 481 -14.52 -10.66 24.21
CA ASN A 481 -14.85 -9.62 23.23
C ASN A 481 -16.36 -9.36 23.09
N HIS A 482 -17.18 -10.39 23.35
CA HIS A 482 -18.62 -10.32 23.13
C HIS A 482 -19.39 -10.92 24.31
N PRO A 483 -20.51 -10.29 24.74
CA PRO A 483 -21.37 -10.84 25.79
C PRO A 483 -22.23 -12.01 25.31
N ILE A 484 -22.36 -12.15 23.99
CA ILE A 484 -23.02 -13.26 23.30
C ILE A 484 -22.05 -13.76 22.22
N PHE A 485 -21.71 -15.03 22.28
CA PHE A 485 -20.77 -15.68 21.37
C PHE A 485 -21.29 -17.07 20.96
N MET A 486 -20.69 -17.64 19.93
CA MET A 486 -21.05 -18.99 19.47
C MET A 486 -19.88 -19.96 19.58
N ILE A 487 -20.24 -21.23 19.74
CA ILE A 487 -19.36 -22.38 19.53
C ILE A 487 -19.85 -23.07 18.25
N GLY A 488 -19.01 -23.07 17.21
CA GLY A 488 -19.35 -23.60 15.89
C GLY A 488 -18.81 -25.01 15.69
N CYS A 489 -19.63 -25.90 15.14
CA CYS A 489 -19.22 -27.24 14.72
C CYS A 489 -19.41 -27.41 13.21
N ALA A 490 -18.31 -27.69 12.52
CA ALA A 490 -18.24 -27.89 11.08
C ALA A 490 -18.10 -29.38 10.74
N ALA A 491 -18.68 -29.78 9.61
CA ALA A 491 -18.53 -31.12 9.03
C ALA A 491 -17.33 -31.19 8.09
N ASN A 492 -16.93 -30.08 7.49
CA ASN A 492 -15.83 -30.02 6.52
C ASN A 492 -15.03 -28.71 6.65
N ASN A 493 -13.94 -28.61 5.89
CA ASN A 493 -13.03 -27.47 5.95
C ASN A 493 -13.65 -26.17 5.41
N GLU A 494 -14.60 -26.23 4.48
CA GLU A 494 -15.29 -25.05 3.94
C GLU A 494 -16.18 -24.41 5.02
N GLN A 495 -16.97 -25.24 5.70
CA GLN A 495 -17.75 -24.81 6.86
C GLN A 495 -16.86 -24.27 7.98
N LEU A 496 -15.75 -24.97 8.28
CA LEU A 496 -14.78 -24.52 9.29
C LEU A 496 -14.20 -23.15 8.94
N ALA A 497 -13.87 -22.89 7.67
CA ALA A 497 -13.38 -21.61 7.19
C ALA A 497 -14.40 -20.48 7.46
N SER A 498 -15.68 -20.73 7.24
CA SER A 498 -16.73 -19.72 7.49
C SER A 498 -16.83 -19.28 8.96
N PHE A 499 -16.49 -20.17 9.91
CA PHE A 499 -16.43 -19.80 11.33
C PHE A 499 -15.19 -18.98 11.69
N PHE A 500 -14.11 -19.04 10.91
CA PHE A 500 -12.94 -18.19 11.12
C PHE A 500 -13.21 -16.72 10.82
N ASP A 501 -14.14 -16.43 9.90
CA ASP A 501 -14.49 -15.06 9.51
C ASP A 501 -15.55 -14.42 10.43
N ASP A 502 -16.23 -15.20 11.29
CA ASP A 502 -17.22 -14.68 12.24
C ASP A 502 -16.58 -14.31 13.59
N LYS A 503 -16.51 -13.01 13.88
CA LYS A 503 -15.91 -12.45 15.12
C LYS A 503 -16.59 -12.92 16.40
N ARG A 504 -17.83 -13.43 16.33
CA ARG A 504 -18.56 -13.96 17.48
C ARG A 504 -18.30 -15.45 17.73
N CYS A 505 -17.57 -16.13 16.85
CA CYS A 505 -17.22 -17.54 17.04
C CYS A 505 -16.01 -17.66 17.97
N GLU A 506 -16.28 -18.10 19.21
CA GLU A 506 -15.27 -18.23 20.26
C GLU A 506 -14.48 -19.54 20.11
N TYR A 507 -15.17 -20.63 19.80
CA TYR A 507 -14.55 -21.94 19.64
C TYR A 507 -15.12 -22.69 18.45
N ARG A 508 -14.27 -23.47 17.77
CA ARG A 508 -14.55 -24.13 16.51
C ARG A 508 -14.21 -25.61 16.64
N TRP A 509 -15.09 -26.47 16.16
CA TRP A 509 -14.92 -27.92 16.17
C TRP A 509 -15.12 -28.48 14.77
N LEU A 510 -14.25 -29.41 14.34
CA LEU A 510 -14.40 -30.14 13.09
C LEU A 510 -14.69 -31.61 13.41
N LEU A 511 -15.88 -32.11 13.08
CA LEU A 511 -16.24 -33.53 13.28
C LEU A 511 -15.58 -34.47 12.25
N GLY A 512 -15.07 -33.92 11.13
CA GLY A 512 -14.51 -34.65 9.99
C GLY A 512 -15.54 -34.88 8.89
N GLN A 513 -15.08 -35.12 7.65
CA GLN A 513 -15.92 -35.18 6.44
C GLN A 513 -17.14 -36.09 6.62
N ARG A 514 -18.30 -35.46 6.81
CA ARG A 514 -19.63 -36.07 6.77
C ARG A 514 -20.45 -35.29 5.74
N ASP A 515 -21.20 -36.00 4.91
CA ASP A 515 -22.13 -35.39 3.95
C ASP A 515 -23.47 -35.01 4.61
N ASP A 516 -23.71 -35.51 5.83
CA ASP A 516 -24.95 -35.32 6.58
C ASP A 516 -24.94 -34.05 7.46
N VAL A 517 -26.14 -33.53 7.73
CA VAL A 517 -26.36 -32.39 8.64
C VAL A 517 -25.98 -32.76 10.07
N ILE A 518 -25.12 -31.96 10.70
CA ILE A 518 -24.72 -32.14 12.10
C ILE A 518 -25.93 -31.87 13.01
N THR A 519 -26.18 -32.78 13.95
CA THR A 519 -27.25 -32.66 14.94
C THR A 519 -26.69 -32.60 16.36
N GLU A 520 -27.55 -32.29 17.34
CA GLU A 520 -27.20 -32.30 18.76
C GLU A 520 -26.72 -33.69 19.24
N LYS A 521 -27.09 -34.77 18.54
CA LYS A 521 -26.62 -36.12 18.85
C LYS A 521 -25.14 -36.33 18.50
N ASP A 522 -24.63 -35.58 17.54
CA ASP A 522 -23.26 -35.67 17.02
C ASP A 522 -22.31 -34.72 17.77
N PHE A 523 -22.80 -33.53 18.11
CA PHE A 523 -22.08 -32.48 18.81
C PHE A 523 -22.98 -31.76 19.80
N ARG A 524 -22.61 -31.79 21.08
CA ARG A 524 -23.32 -31.09 22.16
C ARG A 524 -22.33 -30.32 23.02
N VAL A 525 -22.60 -29.05 23.27
CA VAL A 525 -21.94 -28.29 24.33
C VAL A 525 -22.74 -28.54 25.61
N SER A 526 -22.16 -29.25 26.56
CA SER A 526 -22.84 -29.62 27.81
C SER A 526 -22.78 -28.49 28.84
N ARG A 527 -21.69 -27.72 28.83
CA ARG A 527 -21.47 -26.63 29.80
C ARG A 527 -20.52 -25.57 29.25
N VAL A 528 -20.78 -24.31 29.60
CA VAL A 528 -19.88 -23.18 29.36
C VAL A 528 -19.72 -22.39 30.65
N LEU A 529 -18.48 -22.12 31.07
CA LEU A 529 -18.15 -21.33 32.25
C LEU A 529 -17.30 -20.12 31.86
N ILE A 530 -17.57 -18.96 32.46
CA ILE A 530 -16.71 -17.77 32.38
C ILE A 530 -16.40 -17.31 33.80
N ASP A 531 -15.12 -17.43 34.20
CA ASP A 531 -14.64 -17.24 35.58
C ASP A 531 -15.44 -18.07 36.59
N ASP A 532 -15.61 -19.36 36.31
CA ASP A 532 -16.36 -20.33 37.15
C ASP A 532 -17.88 -20.10 37.23
N GLU A 533 -18.42 -19.11 36.54
CA GLU A 533 -19.86 -18.87 36.46
C GLU A 533 -20.46 -19.51 35.19
N GLU A 534 -21.56 -20.24 35.36
CA GLU A 534 -22.26 -20.90 34.24
C GLU A 534 -22.94 -19.90 33.32
N VAL A 535 -22.62 -20.00 32.03
CA VAL A 535 -23.18 -19.18 30.96
C VAL A 535 -24.29 -19.97 30.27
N PRO A 536 -25.52 -19.43 30.19
CA PRO A 536 -26.62 -20.14 29.58
C PRO A 536 -26.45 -20.26 28.07
N ILE A 537 -26.87 -21.42 27.54
CA ILE A 537 -27.05 -21.63 26.10
C ILE A 537 -28.38 -20.96 25.71
N ILE A 538 -28.29 -19.94 24.86
CA ILE A 538 -29.43 -19.14 24.40
C ILE A 538 -30.23 -19.90 23.35
N ARG A 539 -29.52 -20.51 22.38
CA ARG A 539 -30.11 -21.31 21.30
C ARG A 539 -29.08 -22.21 20.64
N THR A 540 -29.57 -23.23 19.95
CA THR A 540 -28.80 -24.06 19.03
C THR A 540 -29.47 -24.06 17.66
N GLU A 541 -28.68 -24.00 16.59
CA GLU A 541 -29.22 -23.94 15.23
C GLU A 541 -28.30 -24.67 14.23
N ALA A 542 -28.91 -25.43 13.31
CA ALA A 542 -28.21 -26.00 12.16
C ALA A 542 -28.33 -25.01 11.00
N THR A 543 -27.19 -24.50 10.52
CA THR A 543 -27.09 -23.53 9.43
C THR A 543 -26.30 -24.11 8.26
N ALA A 544 -26.27 -23.40 7.13
CA ALA A 544 -25.43 -23.79 5.99
C ALA A 544 -23.92 -23.83 6.35
N ARG A 545 -23.51 -23.09 7.38
CA ARG A 545 -22.13 -23.01 7.87
C ARG A 545 -21.78 -24.14 8.85
N GLY A 546 -22.75 -24.91 9.33
CA GLY A 546 -22.57 -25.97 10.32
C GLY A 546 -23.56 -25.86 11.48
N TYR A 547 -23.23 -26.48 12.62
CA TYR A 547 -24.05 -26.43 13.82
C TYR A 547 -23.54 -25.36 14.78
N GLU A 548 -24.40 -24.42 15.17
CA GLU A 548 -24.06 -23.25 15.98
C GLU A 548 -24.70 -23.35 17.37
N VAL A 549 -23.89 -23.23 18.43
CA VAL A 549 -24.37 -23.15 19.81
C VAL A 549 -24.09 -21.75 20.36
N TRP A 550 -25.15 -20.96 20.53
CA TRP A 550 -25.06 -19.59 21.00
C TRP A 550 -25.17 -19.52 22.52
N CYS A 551 -24.16 -18.92 23.15
CA CYS A 551 -24.04 -18.78 24.59
C CYS A 551 -23.95 -17.30 24.95
N GLY A 552 -24.52 -16.92 26.08
CA GLY A 552 -24.36 -15.56 26.59
C GLY A 552 -25.39 -15.17 27.62
N SER A 553 -25.10 -14.09 28.35
CA SER A 553 -26.03 -13.47 29.28
C SER A 553 -25.77 -11.96 29.35
N GLU A 554 -26.76 -11.22 29.86
CA GLU A 554 -26.62 -9.78 30.07
C GLU A 554 -25.50 -9.44 31.07
N ASP A 555 -25.26 -10.30 32.07
CA ASP A 555 -24.20 -10.07 33.05
C ASP A 555 -22.78 -10.14 32.47
N LEU A 556 -22.59 -10.84 31.35
CA LEU A 556 -21.30 -10.88 30.65
C LEU A 556 -20.89 -9.53 30.07
N LYS A 557 -21.82 -8.58 29.85
CA LYS A 557 -21.48 -7.22 29.41
C LYS A 557 -20.48 -6.53 30.34
N LYS A 558 -20.51 -6.85 31.64
CA LYS A 558 -19.58 -6.31 32.65
C LYS A 558 -18.16 -6.88 32.52
N LYS A 559 -18.02 -8.04 31.86
CA LYS A 559 -16.75 -8.75 31.65
C LYS A 559 -16.14 -8.53 30.25
N VAL A 560 -16.86 -7.88 29.33
CA VAL A 560 -16.34 -7.52 27.99
C VAL A 560 -15.12 -6.60 28.11
N ASN A 561 -14.13 -6.80 27.24
CA ASN A 561 -12.83 -6.14 27.23
C ASN A 561 -11.98 -6.37 28.50
N ARG A 562 -12.27 -7.43 29.26
CA ARG A 562 -11.46 -7.88 30.41
C ARG A 562 -10.99 -9.31 30.20
N GLN A 563 -9.88 -9.67 30.85
CA GLN A 563 -9.43 -11.06 30.89
C GLN A 563 -10.44 -11.90 31.68
N ALA A 564 -10.83 -13.02 31.12
CA ALA A 564 -11.70 -14.00 31.75
C ALA A 564 -11.24 -15.43 31.41
N ARG A 565 -11.44 -16.35 32.33
CA ARG A 565 -11.18 -17.78 32.13
C ARG A 565 -12.42 -18.42 31.51
N ILE A 566 -12.30 -18.83 30.25
CA ILE A 566 -13.35 -19.53 29.51
C ILE A 566 -13.12 -21.03 29.69
N SER A 567 -14.19 -21.77 29.99
CA SER A 567 -14.19 -23.23 29.97
C SER A 567 -15.40 -23.75 29.21
N ILE A 568 -15.19 -24.73 28.34
CA ILE A 568 -16.21 -25.31 27.46
C ILE A 568 -16.10 -26.83 27.57
N GLU A 569 -17.22 -27.48 27.91
CA GLU A 569 -17.35 -28.93 27.88
C GLU A 569 -18.16 -29.36 26.65
N ILE A 570 -17.53 -30.13 25.77
CA ILE A 570 -18.11 -30.61 24.52
C ILE A 570 -18.19 -32.14 24.57
N VAL A 571 -19.33 -32.69 24.16
CA VAL A 571 -19.52 -34.12 23.96
C VAL A 571 -19.75 -34.38 22.48
N THR A 572 -18.95 -35.28 21.90
CA THR A 572 -19.05 -35.66 20.49
C THR A 572 -19.03 -37.17 20.31
N ARG A 573 -19.47 -37.62 19.14
CA ARG A 573 -19.38 -39.01 18.71
C ARG A 573 -18.24 -39.17 17.71
N LYS A 574 -17.38 -40.17 17.92
CA LYS A 574 -16.26 -40.46 17.03
C LYS A 574 -16.32 -41.89 16.53
N SER A 575 -16.28 -42.10 15.21
CA SER A 575 -16.26 -43.46 14.67
C SER A 575 -15.04 -44.25 15.15
N LYS A 576 -15.25 -45.51 15.59
CA LYS A 576 -14.15 -46.43 15.93
C LYS A 576 -13.25 -46.77 14.74
N ARG A 577 -13.75 -46.61 13.51
CA ARG A 577 -12.96 -46.77 12.28
C ARG A 577 -11.93 -45.66 12.08
N ASN A 578 -12.15 -44.48 12.67
CA ASN A 578 -11.20 -43.38 12.62
C ASN A 578 -10.33 -43.41 13.87
N ASN A 579 -9.09 -43.87 13.71
CA ASN A 579 -8.13 -44.09 14.79
C ASN A 579 -7.23 -42.87 15.08
N LEU A 580 -7.63 -41.68 14.64
CA LEU A 580 -6.88 -40.43 14.80
C LEU A 580 -7.70 -39.39 15.55
N PHE A 581 -7.13 -38.73 16.55
CA PHE A 581 -7.69 -37.55 17.19
C PHE A 581 -6.67 -36.43 17.23
N SER A 582 -6.91 -35.35 16.49
CA SER A 582 -5.99 -34.21 16.40
C SER A 582 -6.48 -33.01 17.19
N VAL A 583 -5.56 -32.35 17.88
CA VAL A 583 -5.73 -31.05 18.52
C VAL A 583 -4.83 -30.06 17.82
N TYR A 584 -5.40 -28.97 17.32
CA TYR A 584 -4.67 -27.89 16.66
C TYR A 584 -4.87 -26.58 17.41
N LEU A 585 -3.77 -25.86 17.65
CA LEU A 585 -3.78 -24.52 18.19
C LEU A 585 -3.91 -23.53 17.04
N VAL A 586 -4.97 -22.73 17.08
CA VAL A 586 -5.24 -21.74 16.03
C VAL A 586 -4.82 -20.32 16.41
N TYR A 587 -4.53 -20.11 17.69
CA TYR A 587 -4.14 -18.82 18.24
C TYR A 587 -2.83 -18.95 19.02
N PRO A 588 -2.00 -17.90 19.07
CA PRO A 588 -0.85 -17.87 19.95
C PRO A 588 -1.27 -18.15 21.39
N THR A 589 -0.64 -19.17 21.97
CA THR A 589 -1.01 -19.73 23.26
C THR A 589 0.20 -19.74 24.17
N ARG A 590 0.06 -19.20 25.39
CA ARG A 590 1.11 -19.25 26.41
C ARG A 590 0.75 -20.26 27.50
N GLY A 591 1.57 -21.30 27.66
CA GLY A 591 1.27 -22.43 28.53
C GLY A 591 0.23 -23.40 27.96
N LEU A 592 0.54 -24.69 28.02
CA LEU A 592 -0.27 -25.76 27.43
C LEU A 592 -0.29 -27.01 28.30
N ASP A 593 -1.48 -27.60 28.46
CA ASP A 593 -1.70 -28.90 29.11
C ASP A 593 -2.76 -29.70 28.35
N ILE A 594 -2.36 -30.72 27.60
CA ILE A 594 -3.26 -31.59 26.83
C ILE A 594 -3.24 -32.98 27.43
N THR A 595 -4.39 -33.50 27.85
CA THR A 595 -4.52 -34.86 28.35
C THR A 595 -5.46 -35.67 27.45
N PHE A 596 -5.00 -36.81 26.94
CA PHE A 596 -5.83 -37.78 26.23
C PHE A 596 -6.05 -39.01 27.10
N ASN A 597 -7.26 -39.16 27.64
CA ASN A 597 -7.67 -40.26 28.50
C ASN A 597 -8.47 -41.29 27.71
N TYR A 598 -8.07 -42.56 27.77
CA TYR A 598 -8.65 -43.65 26.97
C TYR A 598 -8.85 -44.96 27.74
N HIS A 599 -8.75 -44.93 29.07
CA HIS A 599 -8.95 -46.10 29.94
C HIS A 599 -10.31 -46.78 29.73
N ASP A 600 -11.36 -46.00 29.46
CA ASP A 600 -12.73 -46.49 29.26
C ASP A 600 -13.04 -46.85 27.80
N ALA A 601 -12.09 -46.69 26.87
CA ALA A 601 -12.28 -46.91 25.44
C ALA A 601 -11.87 -48.30 24.96
N ARG A 602 -11.39 -49.19 25.85
CA ARG A 602 -10.78 -50.50 25.51
C ARG A 602 -9.62 -50.40 24.49
N ILE A 603 -9.01 -49.23 24.35
CA ILE A 603 -7.86 -48.96 23.49
C ILE A 603 -6.59 -49.40 24.23
N LYS A 604 -5.77 -50.24 23.60
CA LYS A 604 -4.55 -50.79 24.24
C LYS A 604 -3.36 -49.85 24.14
N ASN A 605 -3.10 -49.33 22.96
CA ASN A 605 -1.96 -48.47 22.67
C ASN A 605 -2.44 -47.19 22.00
N VAL A 606 -1.93 -46.07 22.50
CA VAL A 606 -2.07 -44.76 21.88
C VAL A 606 -0.66 -44.20 21.72
N ARG A 607 -0.41 -43.53 20.61
CA ARG A 607 0.81 -42.78 20.33
C ARG A 607 0.44 -41.33 20.08
N ASP A 608 1.21 -40.42 20.64
CA ASP A 608 1.18 -39.00 20.32
C ASP A 608 2.19 -38.67 19.21
N VAL A 609 1.74 -37.85 18.25
CA VAL A 609 2.57 -37.22 17.24
C VAL A 609 2.38 -35.72 17.39
N SER A 610 3.32 -35.07 18.08
CA SER A 610 3.29 -33.63 18.38
C SER A 610 4.14 -32.82 17.40
N PHE A 611 3.71 -31.59 17.15
CA PHE A 611 4.42 -30.57 16.39
C PHE A 611 4.11 -29.24 17.06
N PHE A 612 5.03 -28.71 17.88
CA PHE A 612 4.83 -27.42 18.53
C PHE A 612 5.89 -26.42 18.04
N ALA A 613 5.43 -25.30 17.51
CA ALA A 613 6.27 -24.17 17.13
C ALA A 613 6.39 -23.22 18.33
N GLY A 614 7.61 -23.02 18.83
CA GLY A 614 7.90 -22.21 20.00
C GLY A 614 9.40 -22.17 20.28
N ARG A 615 9.84 -21.38 21.27
CA ARG A 615 11.25 -21.32 21.66
C ARG A 615 11.76 -22.69 22.13
N HIS A 616 10.91 -23.43 22.83
CA HIS A 616 11.13 -24.82 23.23
C HIS A 616 9.96 -25.65 22.69
N SER A 617 10.20 -26.36 21.59
CA SER A 617 9.18 -27.08 20.81
C SER A 617 8.79 -28.45 21.39
N ASP A 618 9.56 -28.97 22.34
CA ASP A 618 9.36 -30.31 22.88
C ASP A 618 8.53 -30.25 24.18
N PRO A 619 7.31 -30.81 24.22
CA PRO A 619 6.52 -30.88 25.44
C PRO A 619 7.06 -31.96 26.39
N GLU A 620 6.84 -31.77 27.69
CA GLU A 620 6.96 -32.84 28.66
C GLU A 620 5.82 -33.84 28.44
N VAL A 621 6.15 -35.11 28.16
CA VAL A 621 5.13 -36.14 27.88
C VAL A 621 5.15 -37.23 28.94
N VAL A 622 4.03 -37.37 29.64
CA VAL A 622 3.77 -38.45 30.61
C VAL A 622 2.82 -39.46 29.98
N ARG A 623 3.22 -40.73 29.91
CA ARG A 623 2.43 -41.81 29.32
C ARG A 623 2.10 -42.86 30.37
N GLU A 624 0.81 -43.07 30.59
CA GLU A 624 0.30 -44.17 31.41
C GLU A 624 -0.36 -45.21 30.49
N LYS A 625 0.32 -46.33 30.28
CA LYS A 625 -0.13 -47.38 29.35
C LYS A 625 -1.54 -47.86 29.70
N GLY A 626 -2.43 -47.84 28.70
CA GLY A 626 -3.83 -48.24 28.86
C GLY A 626 -4.70 -47.22 29.59
N LYS A 627 -4.17 -46.03 29.92
CA LYS A 627 -4.89 -45.00 30.67
C LYS A 627 -4.91 -43.64 29.98
N SER A 628 -3.73 -43.04 29.79
CA SER A 628 -3.64 -41.66 29.31
C SER A 628 -2.28 -41.29 28.72
N ILE A 629 -2.29 -40.22 27.91
CA ILE A 629 -1.09 -39.47 27.52
C ILE A 629 -1.32 -38.01 27.89
N ARG A 630 -0.39 -37.40 28.63
CA ARG A 630 -0.42 -35.98 28.98
C ARG A 630 0.79 -35.26 28.41
N LEU A 631 0.56 -34.15 27.72
CA LEU A 631 1.57 -33.27 27.15
C LEU A 631 1.51 -31.92 27.85
N ARG A 632 2.63 -31.46 28.40
CA ARG A 632 2.72 -30.18 29.11
C ARG A 632 3.83 -29.29 28.55
N MET A 633 3.54 -28.00 28.44
CA MET A 633 4.52 -26.95 28.17
C MET A 633 4.42 -25.86 29.25
N SER A 634 5.55 -25.23 29.56
CA SER A 634 5.64 -24.23 30.64
C SER A 634 4.71 -23.03 30.42
N GLU A 635 4.22 -22.45 31.52
CA GLU A 635 3.31 -21.28 31.54
C GLU A 635 3.96 -20.00 30.98
N ASP A 636 5.30 -19.97 30.91
CA ASP A 636 6.07 -18.87 30.34
C ASP A 636 6.36 -19.06 28.84
N GLU A 637 6.08 -20.23 28.28
CA GLU A 637 6.40 -20.57 26.89
C GLU A 637 5.27 -20.17 25.95
N TRP A 638 5.64 -19.47 24.88
CA TRP A 638 4.75 -19.14 23.77
C TRP A 638 4.78 -20.25 22.72
N ILE A 639 3.59 -20.68 22.35
CA ILE A 639 3.31 -21.69 21.35
C ILE A 639 2.51 -21.01 20.23
N PHE A 640 3.02 -21.09 19.03
CA PHE A 640 2.46 -20.41 17.88
C PHE A 640 1.33 -21.23 17.23
N PRO A 641 0.45 -20.61 16.41
CA PRO A 641 -0.55 -21.33 15.63
C PRO A 641 0.07 -22.40 14.74
N THR A 642 -0.77 -23.27 14.19
CA THR A 642 -0.38 -24.46 13.40
C THR A 642 0.44 -25.47 14.19
N SER A 643 0.58 -25.27 15.51
CA SER A 643 1.03 -26.27 16.46
C SER A 643 -0.08 -27.22 16.87
N GLY A 644 0.26 -28.43 17.31
CA GLY A 644 -0.74 -29.40 17.74
C GLY A 644 -0.16 -30.77 18.09
N VAL A 645 -1.09 -31.69 18.36
CA VAL A 645 -0.80 -33.10 18.60
C VAL A 645 -1.88 -33.96 17.98
N THR A 646 -1.46 -35.04 17.32
CA THR A 646 -2.37 -36.10 16.86
C THR A 646 -2.15 -37.34 17.69
N PHE A 647 -3.21 -37.81 18.33
CA PHE A 647 -3.27 -39.10 19.02
C PHE A 647 -3.71 -40.17 18.03
N ILE A 648 -2.91 -41.21 17.90
CA ILE A 648 -3.11 -42.33 16.99
C ILE A 648 -3.20 -43.60 17.82
N TRP A 649 -4.21 -44.43 17.58
CA TRP A 649 -4.31 -45.72 18.25
C TRP A 649 -4.46 -46.88 17.29
N ASP A 650 -4.15 -48.07 17.79
CA ASP A 650 -4.30 -49.30 17.03
C ASP A 650 -5.79 -49.66 16.88
N GLN A 651 -6.17 -50.18 15.71
CA GLN A 651 -7.52 -50.70 15.46
C GLN A 651 -7.73 -52.10 16.06
#